data_AF-A0AAV6D585-F1
#
_entry.id   AF-A0AAV6D585-F1
#
_cell.length_a   1.000
_cell.length_b   1.000
_cell.length_c   1.000
_cell.angle_alpha   90.00
_cell.angle_beta   90.00
_cell.angle_gamma   90.00
#
_symmetry.space_group_name_H-M   'P 1'
#
loop_
_entity.id
_entity.type
_entity.pdbx_description
1 polymer ?
#
loop_
_entity_poly.entity_id
_entity_poly.type
_entity_poly.pdbx_seq_one_letter_code
_entity_poly.pdbx_strand_id
1 'polypeptide(L)'
;MNILRTIKRFLWIALLAFGLQGAWAYVPSGPVGNGGDSWQTPSIGYGLDGDVNAPKNIGEEYRRNIPVMFYSYNANFLDFFGSNGVVAVDSAFSLVNNAFTNNPSGLTNGLDGYSANLQEFADNAQSLNFEAQALGLTDLKSSTMNLLMEQLGLADPDRYVWTLHDRFLPSGGKCPIDMLYLVVQRNFDIVNSPLNQIQYSSYINDTLYTYEIAEFCTGPNPLSITVPFHVDPFAQVDQALASFGLNTGGFYTGLTRDDVGGLRYLLTTNNINFETSGTGSLLMNSGTTELLTSLNLFDLLPVALTNDPALLPALFPGLVVASSTNTFTVVCTPNVISYFTNFNGEPVGTPPHFIVVTNGVNCVPQELFTDTFANVVTNGNLTNNPGIVLDNPNIHFSFYTNTPAVLQTVSLGTKNGQPFPAPIVTNITSKNITLTNIISGEYIIIPPSQCGWEIVSVLLTNVVRETNVITSATNTTGFVGSQNIVTLFTNHTFVVRPITCTAPGTGLYEGIQKIQFVRADFDSLLGQTFQPITTEYTMTAVTNSHTVVQRFQRVVTAPDILFSAEDQASPKVGQIGANIGSRNLNFSQANVLPGLAGPGVINPSTTITYDKVGDIFLNGSLALFALTTNSFLNELTQTPLIAWASFDDSTNDPVVYPNGTSIANLQNQVLIQISPPGLPDAAAGAFYTQTFSATGGAFSQPFTWSASGLPSGLTMSSGGTLSGTPTQTGTFDIVIQLTDSLGRSVSWNYIINIY
;
A
#
# COMPACT_ATOMS: atom_id res chain seq x y z
N MET A 1 52.66 38.01 -32.62
CA MET A 1 52.95 36.97 -31.61
C MET A 1 52.01 36.99 -30.39
N ASN A 2 51.34 38.10 -30.06
CA ASN A 2 50.43 38.17 -28.90
C ASN A 2 49.00 37.63 -29.16
N ILE A 3 48.43 37.81 -30.36
CA ILE A 3 47.05 37.36 -30.67
C ILE A 3 46.89 35.82 -30.62
N LEU A 4 47.86 35.06 -31.13
CA LEU A 4 47.81 33.58 -31.09
C LEU A 4 47.93 33.02 -29.66
N ARG A 5 48.60 33.75 -28.75
CA ARG A 5 48.73 33.33 -27.35
C ARG A 5 47.46 33.64 -26.55
N THR A 6 46.76 34.72 -26.89
CA THR A 6 45.45 35.06 -26.31
C THR A 6 44.34 34.15 -26.83
N ILE A 7 44.34 33.83 -28.13
CA ILE A 7 43.39 32.87 -28.74
C ILE A 7 43.60 31.46 -28.17
N LYS A 8 44.85 31.00 -28.00
CA LYS A 8 45.11 29.72 -27.32
C LYS A 8 44.64 29.73 -25.87
N ARG A 9 44.86 30.81 -25.11
CA ARG A 9 44.36 30.91 -23.72
C ARG A 9 42.83 30.91 -23.65
N PHE A 10 42.14 31.60 -24.56
CA PHE A 10 40.68 31.57 -24.64
C PHE A 10 40.15 30.21 -25.12
N LEU A 11 40.83 29.53 -26.04
CA LEU A 11 40.50 28.16 -26.44
C LEU A 11 40.73 27.15 -25.32
N TRP A 12 41.79 27.30 -24.52
CA TRP A 12 42.01 26.47 -23.34
C TRP A 12 40.97 26.73 -22.24
N ILE A 13 40.59 27.99 -21.99
CA ILE A 13 39.53 28.33 -21.04
C ILE A 13 38.16 27.87 -21.56
N ALA A 14 37.89 27.98 -22.86
CA ALA A 14 36.68 27.44 -23.48
C ALA A 14 36.66 25.90 -23.46
N LEU A 15 37.78 25.22 -23.72
CA LEU A 15 37.89 23.75 -23.59
C LEU A 15 37.77 23.28 -22.14
N LEU A 16 38.27 24.06 -21.17
CA LEU A 16 38.05 23.81 -19.74
C LEU A 16 36.59 24.07 -19.32
N ALA A 17 35.92 25.06 -19.92
CA ALA A 17 34.52 25.37 -19.67
C ALA A 17 33.54 24.39 -20.37
N PHE A 18 33.92 23.80 -21.50
CA PHE A 18 33.17 22.72 -22.17
C PHE A 18 33.49 21.31 -21.63
N GLY A 19 34.36 21.22 -20.62
CA GLY A 19 34.74 19.98 -19.94
C GLY A 19 34.29 19.92 -18.48
N LEU A 20 33.38 20.78 -18.04
CA LEU A 20 32.70 20.63 -16.75
C LEU A 20 31.80 19.38 -16.84
N GLN A 21 32.38 18.25 -16.45
CA GLN A 21 31.66 17.02 -16.21
C GLN A 21 30.77 17.29 -15.01
N GLY A 22 29.46 17.22 -15.19
CA GLY A 22 28.55 17.14 -14.05
C GLY A 22 28.91 15.88 -13.28
N ALA A 23 29.28 16.03 -12.01
CA ALA A 23 29.59 14.95 -11.11
C ALA A 23 28.31 14.60 -10.37
N TRP A 24 27.82 13.38 -10.51
CA TRP A 24 26.59 12.94 -9.87
C TRP A 24 26.87 11.72 -9.01
N ALA A 25 27.13 12.00 -7.73
CA ALA A 25 27.70 11.02 -6.84
C ALA A 25 26.67 10.44 -5.88
N TYR A 26 26.79 9.15 -5.58
CA TYR A 26 25.87 8.45 -4.70
C TYR A 26 26.58 7.39 -3.88
N VAL A 27 25.95 7.01 -2.76
CA VAL A 27 26.44 5.94 -1.89
C VAL A 27 25.43 4.79 -1.92
N PRO A 28 25.78 3.64 -2.52
CA PRO A 28 24.97 2.44 -2.41
C PRO A 28 24.94 1.94 -0.96
N SER A 29 23.81 1.36 -0.53
CA SER A 29 23.63 0.89 0.84
C SER A 29 23.41 -0.63 0.95
N GLY A 30 23.60 -1.14 2.15
CA GLY A 30 23.33 -2.53 2.52
C GLY A 30 23.35 -2.74 4.04
N PRO A 31 23.30 -4.00 4.51
CA PRO A 31 23.34 -4.31 5.94
C PRO A 31 24.67 -3.92 6.57
N VAL A 32 24.62 -3.40 7.80
CA VAL A 32 25.80 -3.04 8.59
C VAL A 32 26.60 -4.28 8.95
N GLY A 33 27.92 -4.26 8.75
CA GLY A 33 28.81 -5.27 9.31
C GLY A 33 28.66 -6.68 8.73
N ASN A 34 28.21 -6.83 7.48
CA ASN A 34 27.97 -8.14 6.85
C ASN A 34 29.14 -8.60 5.96
N GLY A 35 29.46 -9.90 6.04
CA GLY A 35 30.38 -10.59 5.14
C GLY A 35 31.72 -9.89 5.00
N GLY A 36 32.06 -9.47 3.77
CA GLY A 36 33.31 -8.76 3.47
C GLY A 36 33.46 -7.40 4.14
N ASP A 37 32.36 -6.83 4.65
CA ASP A 37 32.32 -5.55 5.37
C ASP A 37 32.16 -5.74 6.90
N SER A 38 32.55 -6.89 7.47
CA SER A 38 32.44 -7.15 8.92
C SER A 38 33.21 -6.15 9.80
N TRP A 39 34.12 -5.38 9.20
CA TRP A 39 34.87 -4.31 9.86
C TRP A 39 33.98 -3.08 10.16
N GLN A 40 32.84 -2.90 9.46
CA GLN A 40 31.87 -1.83 9.73
C GLN A 40 31.24 -2.02 11.11
N THR A 41 31.76 -1.27 12.08
CA THR A 41 31.38 -1.38 13.50
C THR A 41 31.06 -0.02 14.12
N PRO A 42 30.31 0.02 15.23
CA PRO A 42 30.03 1.26 15.95
C PRO A 42 31.27 2.04 16.35
N SER A 43 32.39 1.37 16.68
CA SER A 43 33.63 2.05 17.09
C SER A 43 34.26 2.93 16.01
N ILE A 44 33.92 2.72 14.74
CA ILE A 44 34.43 3.53 13.61
C ILE A 44 33.29 4.15 12.80
N GLY A 45 32.13 4.36 13.41
CA GLY A 45 31.09 5.24 12.88
C GLY A 45 29.95 4.57 12.09
N TYR A 46 29.79 3.25 12.16
CA TYR A 46 28.72 2.52 11.46
C TYR A 46 27.74 1.87 12.43
N GLY A 47 26.46 1.82 12.08
CA GLY A 47 25.46 1.20 12.95
C GLY A 47 25.29 1.97 14.26
N LEU A 48 25.45 3.30 14.19
CA LEU A 48 25.14 4.19 15.32
C LEU A 48 23.62 4.26 15.52
N ASP A 49 23.19 4.79 16.66
CA ASP A 49 21.76 4.98 16.91
C ASP A 49 21.13 5.85 15.81
N GLY A 50 20.15 5.28 15.08
CA GLY A 50 19.54 5.92 13.92
C GLY A 50 19.96 5.30 12.58
N ASP A 51 21.02 4.50 12.52
CA ASP A 51 21.44 3.84 11.29
C ASP A 51 20.62 2.57 11.03
N VAL A 52 20.12 2.40 9.81
CA VAL A 52 19.48 1.14 9.35
C VAL A 52 20.28 0.44 8.26
N ASN A 53 21.28 1.12 7.69
CA ASN A 53 22.13 0.62 6.63
C ASN A 53 23.56 1.16 6.78
N ALA A 54 24.46 0.68 5.93
CA ALA A 54 25.85 1.14 5.82
C ALA A 54 26.26 1.19 4.34
N PRO A 55 27.27 2.01 3.99
CA PRO A 55 27.72 2.14 2.61
C PRO A 55 28.31 0.84 2.06
N LYS A 56 28.12 0.57 0.77
CA LYS A 56 28.65 -0.59 0.03
C LYS A 56 29.51 -0.16 -1.15
N ASN A 57 30.39 -1.06 -1.61
CA ASN A 57 31.08 -0.85 -2.88
C ASN A 57 30.14 -1.14 -4.05
N ILE A 58 30.54 -0.67 -5.23
CA ILE A 58 29.94 -1.06 -6.51
C ILE A 58 30.03 -2.57 -6.69
N GLY A 59 28.90 -3.20 -6.98
CA GLY A 59 28.72 -4.65 -7.09
C GLY A 59 28.42 -5.34 -5.76
N GLU A 60 28.40 -4.62 -4.63
CA GLU A 60 28.04 -5.15 -3.31
C GLU A 60 26.75 -4.53 -2.74
N GLU A 61 26.05 -3.72 -3.53
CA GLU A 61 24.85 -3.02 -3.11
C GLU A 61 23.63 -3.93 -2.90
N TYR A 62 22.67 -3.42 -2.12
CA TYR A 62 21.35 -4.02 -1.97
C TYR A 62 20.30 -3.14 -2.65
N ARG A 63 19.39 -3.77 -3.41
CA ARG A 63 18.32 -3.06 -4.12
C ARG A 63 16.98 -3.75 -3.99
N ARG A 64 15.91 -3.01 -4.29
CA ARG A 64 14.57 -3.57 -4.46
C ARG A 64 14.38 -4.00 -5.92
N ASN A 65 13.88 -5.20 -6.13
CA ASN A 65 13.64 -5.76 -7.46
C ASN A 65 12.17 -6.13 -7.72
N ILE A 66 11.26 -5.64 -6.88
CA ILE A 66 9.81 -5.72 -7.10
C ILE A 66 9.37 -4.41 -7.76
N PRO A 67 8.81 -4.44 -8.97
CA PRO A 67 8.50 -3.23 -9.73
C PRO A 67 7.25 -2.49 -9.27
N VAL A 68 6.35 -3.14 -8.54
CA VAL A 68 5.17 -2.50 -7.95
C VAL A 68 5.14 -2.78 -6.46
N MET A 69 5.13 -1.72 -5.66
CA MET A 69 5.07 -1.80 -4.21
C MET A 69 3.86 -1.07 -3.66
N PHE A 70 3.26 -1.62 -2.62
CA PHE A 70 2.07 -1.07 -2.00
C PHE A 70 2.39 -0.39 -0.68
N TYR A 71 1.83 0.79 -0.45
CA TYR A 71 1.95 1.46 0.84
C TYR A 71 0.60 1.82 1.43
N SER A 72 0.55 1.96 2.76
CA SER A 72 -0.66 2.36 3.47
C SER A 72 -0.38 2.95 4.84
N TYR A 73 -1.44 3.34 5.56
CA TYR A 73 -1.39 4.07 6.83
C TYR A 73 -2.17 3.31 7.91
N ASN A 74 -1.65 3.25 9.13
CA ASN A 74 -2.42 2.73 10.26
C ASN A 74 -3.24 3.81 10.98
N ALA A 75 -4.06 3.39 11.93
CA ALA A 75 -4.93 4.25 12.72
C ALA A 75 -4.13 5.32 13.47
N ASN A 76 -2.98 4.96 14.06
CA ASN A 76 -2.18 5.93 14.79
C ASN A 76 -1.68 7.08 13.91
N PHE A 77 -1.30 6.79 12.65
CA PHE A 77 -0.94 7.82 11.67
C PHE A 77 -2.14 8.70 11.34
N LEU A 78 -3.29 8.08 11.04
CA LEU A 78 -4.51 8.81 10.67
C LEU A 78 -5.04 9.67 11.82
N ASP A 79 -4.95 9.20 13.05
CA ASP A 79 -5.38 9.92 14.24
C ASP A 79 -4.53 11.17 14.51
N PHE A 80 -3.23 11.12 14.19
CA PHE A 80 -2.32 12.24 14.42
C PHE A 80 -2.23 13.19 13.23
N PHE A 81 -1.98 12.68 12.01
CA PHE A 81 -1.76 13.53 10.84
C PHE A 81 -3.02 13.74 9.99
N GLY A 82 -4.06 12.92 10.16
CA GLY A 82 -5.31 13.05 9.41
C GLY A 82 -5.16 12.96 7.89
N SER A 83 -6.18 13.45 7.18
CA SER A 83 -6.23 13.43 5.72
C SER A 83 -5.17 14.31 5.07
N ASN A 84 -4.80 15.44 5.68
CA ASN A 84 -3.77 16.32 5.16
C ASN A 84 -2.37 15.68 5.26
N GLY A 85 -2.12 14.90 6.32
CA GLY A 85 -0.92 14.08 6.42
C GLY A 85 -0.81 13.03 5.32
N VAL A 86 -1.94 12.37 5.02
CA VAL A 86 -2.03 11.42 3.90
C VAL A 86 -1.69 12.13 2.59
N VAL A 87 -2.23 13.32 2.34
CA VAL A 87 -1.91 14.11 1.13
C VAL A 87 -0.42 14.46 1.06
N ALA A 88 0.21 14.81 2.18
CA ALA A 88 1.64 15.12 2.22
C ALA A 88 2.52 13.89 1.87
N VAL A 89 2.21 12.72 2.46
CA VAL A 89 2.92 11.47 2.16
C VAL A 89 2.63 11.00 0.72
N ASP A 90 1.38 11.07 0.26
CA ASP A 90 1.00 10.74 -1.13
C ASP A 90 1.74 11.65 -2.14
N SER A 91 1.96 12.93 -1.79
CA SER A 91 2.73 13.87 -2.61
C SER A 91 4.21 13.47 -2.69
N ALA A 92 4.80 12.98 -1.60
CA ALA A 92 6.17 12.45 -1.61
C ALA A 92 6.30 11.25 -2.57
N PHE A 93 5.38 10.28 -2.49
CA PHE A 93 5.36 9.15 -3.43
C PHE A 93 5.09 9.59 -4.87
N SER A 94 4.25 10.60 -5.09
CA SER A 94 4.00 11.16 -6.41
C SER A 94 5.28 11.70 -7.03
N LEU A 95 6.09 12.47 -6.28
CA LEU A 95 7.37 13.00 -6.75
C LEU A 95 8.36 11.88 -7.13
N VAL A 96 8.47 10.84 -6.30
CA VAL A 96 9.33 9.68 -6.58
C VAL A 96 8.82 8.88 -7.80
N ASN A 97 7.52 8.61 -7.89
CA ASN A 97 6.90 7.95 -9.04
C ASN A 97 7.08 8.77 -10.34
N ASN A 98 7.00 10.09 -10.26
CA ASN A 98 7.22 11.00 -11.39
C ASN A 98 8.64 10.88 -11.94
N ALA A 99 9.65 10.74 -11.07
CA ALA A 99 11.03 10.48 -11.50
C ALA A 99 11.19 9.14 -12.22
N PHE A 100 10.28 8.17 -12.03
CA PHE A 100 10.30 6.90 -12.77
C PHE A 100 9.51 6.92 -14.08
N THR A 101 8.69 7.94 -14.32
CA THR A 101 7.66 7.93 -15.38
C THR A 101 7.74 9.11 -16.34
N ASN A 102 8.15 10.30 -15.89
CA ASN A 102 8.15 11.54 -16.68
C ASN A 102 9.49 11.79 -17.37
N ASN A 103 9.99 10.79 -18.11
CA ASN A 103 11.22 10.94 -18.86
C ASN A 103 10.97 11.67 -20.20
N PRO A 104 11.65 12.82 -20.47
CA PRO A 104 11.40 13.66 -21.65
C PRO A 104 11.79 13.02 -22.98
N SER A 105 12.60 11.95 -23.00
CA SER A 105 12.99 11.31 -24.26
C SER A 105 11.88 10.42 -24.85
N GLY A 106 10.86 10.03 -24.06
CA GLY A 106 9.73 9.21 -24.51
C GLY A 106 10.10 7.81 -25.04
N LEU A 107 11.37 7.41 -24.93
CA LEU A 107 11.93 6.21 -25.56
C LEU A 107 11.94 4.97 -24.65
N THR A 108 11.93 5.15 -23.32
CA THR A 108 11.82 4.06 -22.34
C THR A 108 11.04 4.49 -21.10
N ASN A 109 10.25 3.56 -20.54
CA ASN A 109 9.59 3.70 -19.25
C ASN A 109 10.58 3.37 -18.12
N GLY A 110 11.33 4.35 -17.60
CA GLY A 110 12.21 4.16 -16.44
C GLY A 110 13.43 5.09 -16.43
N LEU A 111 14.31 4.92 -15.43
CA LEU A 111 15.45 5.82 -15.22
C LEU A 111 16.48 5.78 -16.35
N ASP A 112 16.57 4.68 -17.10
CA ASP A 112 17.52 4.53 -18.22
C ASP A 112 17.24 5.50 -19.38
N GLY A 113 16.05 6.11 -19.43
CA GLY A 113 15.68 6.96 -20.54
C GLY A 113 16.05 8.44 -20.40
N TYR A 114 16.43 8.93 -19.21
CA TYR A 114 16.92 10.32 -19.04
C TYR A 114 18.26 10.58 -19.74
N SER A 115 18.65 11.84 -19.89
CA SER A 115 19.97 12.20 -20.40
C SER A 115 21.12 11.56 -19.60
N ALA A 116 22.27 11.32 -20.25
CA ALA A 116 23.43 10.68 -19.61
C ALA A 116 24.00 11.51 -18.43
N ASN A 117 23.75 12.81 -18.41
CA ASN A 117 24.20 13.74 -17.38
C ASN A 117 23.06 14.25 -16.49
N LEU A 118 21.86 13.69 -16.62
CA LEU A 118 20.71 13.95 -15.74
C LEU A 118 20.39 15.45 -15.58
N GLN A 119 20.55 16.24 -16.64
CA GLN A 119 20.25 17.68 -16.65
C GLN A 119 18.78 18.01 -16.37
N GLU A 120 17.90 17.02 -16.49
CA GLU A 120 16.49 17.11 -16.12
C GLU A 120 16.27 17.31 -14.61
N PHE A 121 17.26 16.97 -13.80
CA PHE A 121 17.22 17.08 -12.34
C PHE A 121 18.13 18.21 -11.85
N ALA A 122 17.62 18.95 -10.87
CA ALA A 122 18.33 20.07 -10.27
C ALA A 122 19.45 19.56 -9.35
N ASP A 123 20.52 20.34 -9.27
CA ASP A 123 21.61 20.09 -8.30
C ASP A 123 21.15 20.43 -6.88
N ASN A 124 20.32 21.47 -6.74
CA ASN A 124 19.65 21.82 -5.49
C ASN A 124 18.12 21.68 -5.63
N ALA A 125 17.52 20.84 -4.79
CA ALA A 125 16.06 20.68 -4.69
C ALA A 125 15.48 21.20 -3.37
N GLN A 126 16.30 21.84 -2.52
CA GLN A 126 15.90 22.42 -1.24
C GLN A 126 15.37 23.84 -1.41
N SER A 127 14.30 24.16 -0.68
CA SER A 127 13.77 25.51 -0.52
C SER A 127 13.43 25.74 0.95
N LEU A 128 13.20 27.01 1.32
CA LEU A 128 12.97 27.43 2.70
C LEU A 128 11.69 28.25 2.81
N ASN A 129 10.78 27.81 3.67
CA ASN A 129 9.63 28.59 4.09
C ASN A 129 9.99 29.34 5.39
N PHE A 130 10.17 30.66 5.28
CA PHE A 130 10.60 31.51 6.40
C PHE A 130 9.58 31.56 7.54
N GLU A 131 8.29 31.44 7.24
CA GLU A 131 7.26 31.39 8.27
C GLU A 131 7.34 30.06 9.04
N ALA A 132 7.44 28.94 8.33
CA ALA A 132 7.65 27.63 8.94
C ALA A 132 8.95 27.57 9.76
N GLN A 133 10.02 28.21 9.27
CA GLN A 133 11.30 28.32 9.99
C GLN A 133 11.15 29.11 11.30
N ALA A 134 10.49 30.27 11.25
CA ALA A 134 10.26 31.09 12.45
C ALA A 134 9.42 30.36 13.52
N LEU A 135 8.60 29.40 13.09
CA LEU A 135 7.69 28.61 13.93
C LEU A 135 8.26 27.26 14.36
N GLY A 136 9.46 26.89 13.92
CA GLY A 136 10.06 25.63 14.33
C GLY A 136 9.47 24.38 13.64
N LEU A 137 8.90 24.51 12.43
CA LEU A 137 8.14 23.43 11.76
C LEU A 137 8.99 22.53 10.84
N THR A 138 8.73 21.22 10.88
CA THR A 138 9.36 20.18 10.04
C THR A 138 8.38 19.65 9.00
N ASP A 139 8.80 19.62 7.72
CA ASP A 139 7.94 19.20 6.60
C ASP A 139 7.82 17.66 6.49
N LEU A 140 6.60 17.15 6.72
CA LEU A 140 6.27 15.72 6.65
C LEU A 140 6.55 15.11 5.27
N LYS A 141 6.24 15.84 4.18
CA LYS A 141 6.47 15.38 2.81
C LYS A 141 7.97 15.14 2.57
N SER A 142 8.80 16.10 2.92
CA SER A 142 10.25 16.05 2.72
C SER A 142 10.92 14.98 3.58
N SER A 143 10.52 14.84 4.85
CA SER A 143 10.97 13.74 5.70
C SER A 143 10.63 12.38 5.10
N THR A 144 9.43 12.24 4.52
CA THR A 144 9.03 11.01 3.82
C THR A 144 9.89 10.72 2.60
N MET A 145 10.11 11.73 1.75
CA MET A 145 10.94 11.59 0.55
C MET A 145 12.36 11.11 0.87
N ASN A 146 12.97 11.69 1.90
CA ASN A 146 14.30 11.33 2.34
C ASN A 146 14.35 9.90 2.90
N LEU A 147 13.39 9.49 3.73
CA LEU A 147 13.27 8.10 4.20
C LEU A 147 13.08 7.11 3.03
N LEU A 148 12.38 7.50 1.96
CA LEU A 148 12.22 6.66 0.78
C LEU A 148 13.55 6.39 0.05
N MET A 149 14.50 7.33 0.05
CA MET A 149 15.82 7.11 -0.57
C MET A 149 16.59 5.98 0.14
N GLU A 150 16.55 5.97 1.47
CA GLU A 150 17.09 4.84 2.25
C GLU A 150 16.41 3.52 1.90
N GLN A 151 15.07 3.54 1.77
CA GLN A 151 14.29 2.36 1.45
C GLN A 151 14.60 1.82 0.05
N LEU A 152 15.00 2.67 -0.89
CA LEU A 152 15.35 2.29 -2.26
C LEU A 152 16.79 1.78 -2.40
N GLY A 153 17.62 1.91 -1.36
CA GLY A 153 18.98 1.35 -1.33
C GLY A 153 20.09 2.39 -1.41
N LEU A 154 19.80 3.68 -1.24
CA LEU A 154 20.82 4.72 -1.10
C LEU A 154 21.13 4.98 0.38
N ALA A 155 22.40 5.25 0.69
CA ALA A 155 22.82 5.74 2.01
C ALA A 155 23.13 7.23 1.93
N ASP A 156 23.23 7.86 3.10
CA ASP A 156 23.58 9.27 3.26
C ASP A 156 24.95 9.59 2.62
N PRO A 157 25.00 10.32 1.50
CA PRO A 157 26.25 10.62 0.82
C PRO A 157 27.07 11.67 1.57
N ASP A 158 26.44 12.60 2.30
CA ASP A 158 27.16 13.58 3.12
C ASP A 158 27.96 12.84 4.18
N ARG A 159 27.34 11.91 4.91
CA ARG A 159 28.03 11.14 5.94
C ARG A 159 29.06 10.15 5.40
N TYR A 160 28.78 9.53 4.24
CA TYR A 160 29.58 8.42 3.74
C TYR A 160 30.48 8.74 2.54
N VAL A 161 30.67 10.02 2.18
CA VAL A 161 31.65 10.45 1.16
C VAL A 161 33.07 9.99 1.50
N TRP A 162 33.46 10.17 2.75
CA TRP A 162 34.73 9.74 3.34
C TRP A 162 34.44 8.98 4.60
N THR A 163 34.94 7.75 4.75
CA THR A 163 34.61 6.88 5.88
C THR A 163 35.84 6.20 6.47
N LEU A 164 35.80 5.86 7.76
CA LEU A 164 36.86 5.10 8.42
C LEU A 164 36.73 3.62 8.07
N HIS A 165 37.83 2.98 7.69
CA HIS A 165 37.93 1.52 7.55
C HIS A 165 38.63 0.90 8.76
N ASP A 166 39.75 1.48 9.18
CA ASP A 166 40.52 1.02 10.33
C ASP A 166 40.86 2.17 11.26
N ARG A 167 41.01 1.81 12.53
CA ARG A 167 41.46 2.67 13.61
C ARG A 167 42.43 1.88 14.48
N PHE A 168 43.64 2.41 14.67
CA PHE A 168 44.70 1.74 15.40
C PHE A 168 45.47 2.70 16.31
N LEU A 169 45.68 2.29 17.56
CA LEU A 169 46.58 2.98 18.49
C LEU A 169 47.88 2.17 18.62
N PRO A 170 49.04 2.69 18.17
CA PRO A 170 50.32 2.04 18.37
C PRO A 170 50.63 1.84 19.85
N SER A 171 51.39 0.78 20.17
CA SER A 171 51.78 0.47 21.56
C SER A 171 52.51 1.65 22.22
N GLY A 172 51.98 2.12 23.35
CA GLY A 172 52.52 3.25 24.11
C GLY A 172 52.05 4.63 23.61
N GLY A 173 51.23 4.69 22.57
CA GLY A 173 50.61 5.92 22.08
C GLY A 173 49.50 6.43 23.00
N LYS A 174 49.17 7.72 22.85
CA LYS A 174 48.10 8.41 23.57
C LYS A 174 46.96 8.77 22.62
N CYS A 175 45.75 8.34 22.93
CA CYS A 175 44.55 8.84 22.27
C CYS A 175 44.26 10.29 22.72
N PRO A 176 43.91 11.23 21.83
CA PRO A 176 43.72 11.07 20.37
C PRO A 176 44.99 11.29 19.52
N ILE A 177 46.10 11.72 20.13
CA ILE A 177 47.29 12.25 19.43
C ILE A 177 48.01 11.24 18.54
N ASP A 178 48.18 10.01 19.01
CA ASP A 178 48.98 8.98 18.32
C ASP A 178 48.12 7.99 17.53
N MET A 179 46.83 8.31 17.32
CA MET A 179 45.92 7.46 16.59
C MET A 179 46.26 7.43 15.09
N LEU A 180 46.20 6.24 14.50
CA LEU A 180 46.32 6.02 13.06
C LEU A 180 44.98 5.56 12.50
N TYR A 181 44.61 6.10 11.34
CA TYR A 181 43.35 5.82 10.68
C TYR A 181 43.58 5.42 9.24
N LEU A 182 42.78 4.46 8.76
CA LEU A 182 42.61 4.21 7.33
C LEU A 182 41.27 4.82 6.92
N VAL A 183 41.32 5.80 6.01
CA VAL A 183 40.13 6.44 5.45
C VAL A 183 39.94 5.96 4.02
N VAL A 184 38.70 5.64 3.67
CA VAL A 184 38.29 5.17 2.35
C VAL A 184 37.14 6.04 1.83
N GLN A 185 36.95 6.04 0.52
CA GLN A 185 35.78 6.66 -0.09
C GLN A 185 34.72 5.61 -0.35
N ARG A 186 33.45 5.97 -0.15
CA ARG A 186 32.30 5.11 -0.44
C ARG A 186 31.23 5.78 -1.31
N ASN A 187 31.53 6.98 -1.79
CA ASN A 187 30.70 7.75 -2.73
C ASN A 187 31.24 7.58 -4.15
N PHE A 188 30.33 7.36 -5.09
CA PHE A 188 30.64 6.98 -6.47
C PHE A 188 29.92 7.86 -7.47
N ASP A 189 30.63 8.24 -8.52
CA ASP A 189 30.13 9.05 -9.62
C ASP A 189 30.35 8.32 -10.95
N ILE A 190 29.46 8.55 -11.90
CA ILE A 190 29.57 8.00 -13.25
C ILE A 190 30.17 9.07 -14.15
N VAL A 191 31.47 8.94 -14.38
CA VAL A 191 32.20 9.87 -15.22
C VAL A 191 31.87 9.59 -16.68
N ASN A 192 31.19 10.56 -17.33
CA ASN A 192 30.92 10.51 -18.76
C ASN A 192 32.26 10.51 -19.53
N SER A 193 32.66 9.31 -19.92
CA SER A 193 33.87 8.95 -20.63
C SER A 193 33.47 7.99 -21.75
N PRO A 194 34.31 7.72 -22.77
CA PRO A 194 33.95 6.79 -23.84
C PRO A 194 33.57 5.37 -23.37
N LEU A 195 33.83 5.05 -22.09
CA LEU A 195 33.49 3.79 -21.44
C LEU A 195 32.48 3.94 -20.28
N ASN A 196 31.98 5.15 -19.97
CA ASN A 196 31.10 5.45 -18.83
C ASN A 196 31.49 4.67 -17.56
N GLN A 197 32.68 4.93 -17.05
CA GLN A 197 33.22 4.22 -15.88
C GLN A 197 32.72 4.85 -14.58
N ILE A 198 32.28 4.00 -13.66
CA ILE A 198 31.97 4.36 -12.28
C ILE A 198 33.29 4.55 -11.52
N GLN A 199 33.44 5.66 -10.82
CA GLN A 199 34.65 6.01 -10.06
C GLN A 199 34.28 6.57 -8.69
N TYR A 200 35.20 6.49 -7.73
CA TYR A 200 35.04 7.18 -6.45
C TYR A 200 35.00 8.70 -6.67
N SER A 201 34.14 9.39 -5.92
CA SER A 201 33.98 10.83 -6.00
C SER A 201 33.91 11.48 -4.63
N SER A 202 34.57 12.62 -4.51
CA SER A 202 34.48 13.51 -3.34
C SER A 202 33.42 14.60 -3.52
N TYR A 203 32.65 14.57 -4.60
CA TYR A 203 31.63 15.57 -4.90
C TYR A 203 30.25 15.10 -4.43
N ILE A 204 29.40 16.05 -4.04
CA ILE A 204 27.96 15.87 -3.79
C ILE A 204 27.26 17.07 -4.43
N ASN A 205 26.35 16.83 -5.37
CA ASN A 205 25.72 17.80 -6.27
C ASN A 205 26.71 18.91 -6.69
N ASP A 206 27.80 18.52 -7.37
CA ASP A 206 28.90 19.38 -7.84
C ASP A 206 29.70 20.15 -6.75
N THR A 207 29.44 19.94 -5.46
CA THR A 207 30.21 20.54 -4.36
C THR A 207 31.32 19.60 -3.87
N LEU A 208 32.55 20.09 -3.76
CA LEU A 208 33.71 19.28 -3.32
C LEU A 208 33.78 19.15 -1.79
N TYR A 209 33.81 17.91 -1.29
CA TYR A 209 33.94 17.59 0.13
C TYR A 209 35.32 17.01 0.50
N THR A 210 35.77 17.37 1.69
CA THR A 210 36.88 16.75 2.43
C THR A 210 36.35 16.33 3.80
N TYR A 211 37.23 15.87 4.69
CA TYR A 211 36.85 15.40 6.02
C TYR A 211 37.86 15.81 7.09
N GLU A 212 37.38 15.86 8.33
CA GLU A 212 38.19 15.75 9.54
C GLU A 212 37.84 14.46 10.29
N ILE A 213 38.66 14.07 11.27
CA ILE A 213 38.40 12.89 12.11
C ILE A 213 38.10 13.35 13.53
N ALA A 214 36.90 13.04 14.01
CA ALA A 214 36.53 13.22 15.40
C ALA A 214 36.81 11.92 16.17
N GLU A 215 37.67 12.00 17.18
CA GLU A 215 38.11 10.88 18.01
C GLU A 215 37.67 11.06 19.46
N PHE A 216 36.90 10.11 19.97
CA PHE A 216 36.37 10.09 21.32
C PHE A 216 37.06 9.01 22.14
N CYS A 217 38.06 9.40 22.92
CA CYS A 217 38.92 8.51 23.71
C CYS A 217 38.30 7.97 25.01
N THR A 218 36.96 7.96 25.13
CA THR A 218 36.27 7.59 26.37
C THR A 218 35.72 6.17 26.34
N GLY A 219 35.76 5.48 27.48
CA GLY A 219 35.19 4.15 27.65
C GLY A 219 36.00 2.99 27.03
N PRO A 220 35.51 1.75 27.16
CA PRO A 220 36.17 0.55 26.62
C PRO A 220 36.08 0.45 25.09
N ASN A 221 35.16 1.18 24.46
CA ASN A 221 34.91 1.20 23.02
C ASN A 221 34.96 2.65 22.52
N PRO A 222 36.14 3.23 22.31
CA PRO A 222 36.27 4.59 21.78
C PRO A 222 35.61 4.69 20.40
N LEU A 223 34.91 5.80 20.18
CA LEU A 223 34.24 6.10 18.91
C LEU A 223 35.14 6.99 18.05
N SER A 224 35.21 6.71 16.77
CA SER A 224 35.76 7.63 15.79
C SER A 224 34.87 7.73 14.58
N ILE A 225 34.74 8.94 14.05
CA ILE A 225 33.96 9.21 12.85
C ILE A 225 34.71 10.18 11.97
N THR A 226 34.50 10.07 10.66
CA THR A 226 34.78 11.16 9.73
C THR A 226 33.69 12.20 9.85
N VAL A 227 34.07 13.48 9.91
CA VAL A 227 33.15 14.61 9.85
C VAL A 227 33.39 15.30 8.50
N PRO A 228 32.46 15.17 7.54
CA PRO A 228 32.62 15.76 6.22
C PRO A 228 32.41 17.26 6.26
N PHE A 229 33.18 18.00 5.46
CA PHE A 229 32.98 19.44 5.26
C PHE A 229 33.43 19.86 3.85
N HIS A 230 32.86 20.97 3.36
CA HIS A 230 33.16 21.48 2.03
C HIS A 230 34.57 22.08 1.96
N VAL A 231 35.28 21.85 0.86
CA VAL A 231 36.62 22.41 0.64
C VAL A 231 36.57 23.92 0.44
N ASP A 232 35.53 24.42 -0.23
CA ASP A 232 35.26 25.85 -0.35
C ASP A 232 34.30 26.29 0.77
N PRO A 233 34.74 27.11 1.74
CA PRO A 233 33.89 27.60 2.82
C PRO A 233 32.73 28.50 2.34
N PHE A 234 32.78 28.97 1.09
CA PHE A 234 31.73 29.79 0.47
C PHE A 234 30.90 29.01 -0.55
N ALA A 235 31.12 27.71 -0.71
CA ALA A 235 30.28 26.88 -1.57
C ALA A 235 28.83 26.94 -1.09
N GLN A 236 27.91 26.98 -2.05
CA GLN A 236 26.50 26.77 -1.75
C GLN A 236 26.31 25.29 -1.40
N VAL A 237 25.70 25.03 -0.25
CA VAL A 237 25.52 23.67 0.26
C VAL A 237 24.28 23.06 -0.40
N ASP A 238 24.52 22.33 -1.48
CA ASP A 238 23.47 21.63 -2.24
C ASP A 238 23.51 20.14 -1.85
N GLN A 239 22.73 19.74 -0.84
CA GLN A 239 22.74 18.35 -0.36
C GLN A 239 21.76 17.47 -1.14
N ALA A 240 22.13 16.21 -1.32
CA ALA A 240 21.24 15.22 -1.90
C ALA A 240 20.05 14.96 -0.97
N LEU A 241 18.91 14.55 -1.54
CA LEU A 241 17.74 14.17 -0.73
C LEU A 241 18.10 13.04 0.25
N ALA A 242 19.02 12.15 -0.13
CA ALA A 242 19.51 11.06 0.72
C ALA A 242 20.30 11.52 1.96
N SER A 243 20.77 12.77 2.05
CA SER A 243 21.69 13.25 3.10
C SER A 243 21.06 13.68 4.44
N PHE A 244 19.74 13.54 4.63
CA PHE A 244 19.03 13.91 5.87
C PHE A 244 19.24 15.36 6.37
N GLY A 245 19.69 16.27 5.51
CA GLY A 245 20.22 17.58 5.92
C GLY A 245 19.25 18.76 6.02
N LEU A 246 17.93 18.53 6.01
CA LEU A 246 16.98 19.64 6.11
C LEU A 246 16.94 20.25 7.50
N ASN A 247 17.13 21.57 7.56
CA ASN A 247 16.84 22.37 8.73
C ASN A 247 15.34 22.66 8.84
N THR A 248 14.92 23.11 10.02
CA THR A 248 13.55 23.55 10.30
C THR A 248 13.08 24.64 9.31
N GLY A 249 11.86 24.50 8.81
CA GLY A 249 11.28 25.31 7.73
C GLY A 249 11.79 24.96 6.33
N GLY A 250 12.79 24.10 6.21
CA GLY A 250 13.30 23.59 4.93
C GLY A 250 12.41 22.48 4.37
N PHE A 251 12.35 22.38 3.04
CA PHE A 251 11.62 21.32 2.35
C PHE A 251 12.24 21.02 0.98
N TYR A 252 11.99 19.82 0.47
CA TYR A 252 12.36 19.39 -0.86
C TYR A 252 11.22 19.60 -1.87
N THR A 253 11.59 20.03 -3.07
CA THR A 253 10.70 20.20 -4.23
C THR A 253 10.73 19.00 -5.19
N GLY A 254 11.76 18.16 -5.09
CA GLY A 254 11.99 17.01 -5.96
C GLY A 254 13.23 16.21 -5.53
N LEU A 255 13.65 15.28 -6.39
CA LEU A 255 14.91 14.55 -6.26
C LEU A 255 16.06 15.39 -6.86
N THR A 256 17.26 15.30 -6.27
CA THR A 256 18.45 15.91 -6.87
C THR A 256 19.04 15.01 -7.94
N ARG A 257 19.98 15.56 -8.72
CA ARG A 257 20.72 14.83 -9.74
C ARG A 257 21.42 13.59 -9.17
N ASP A 258 22.05 13.71 -8.01
CA ASP A 258 22.76 12.63 -7.31
C ASP A 258 21.84 11.49 -6.88
N ASP A 259 20.67 11.82 -6.33
CA ASP A 259 19.68 10.82 -5.94
C ASP A 259 19.26 9.97 -7.15
N VAL A 260 18.94 10.62 -8.27
CA VAL A 260 18.54 9.93 -9.50
C VAL A 260 19.70 9.16 -10.13
N GLY A 261 20.92 9.68 -10.03
CA GLY A 261 22.14 9.00 -10.43
C GLY A 261 22.31 7.66 -9.72
N GLY A 262 22.15 7.66 -8.39
CA GLY A 262 22.21 6.46 -7.58
C GLY A 262 21.08 5.49 -7.88
N LEU A 263 19.82 5.96 -7.93
CA LEU A 263 18.68 5.11 -8.27
C LEU A 263 18.81 4.51 -9.67
N ARG A 264 19.35 5.27 -10.64
CA ARG A 264 19.62 4.78 -11.99
C ARG A 264 20.64 3.68 -11.97
N TYR A 265 21.76 3.84 -11.26
CA TYR A 265 22.75 2.78 -11.12
C TYR A 265 22.15 1.51 -10.49
N LEU A 266 21.36 1.65 -9.42
CA LEU A 266 20.75 0.49 -8.75
C LEU A 266 19.78 -0.26 -9.67
N LEU A 267 18.99 0.47 -10.46
CA LEU A 267 17.85 -0.09 -11.20
C LEU A 267 18.10 -0.27 -12.70
N THR A 268 19.19 0.23 -13.28
CA THR A 268 19.49 0.09 -14.71
C THR A 268 19.58 -1.38 -15.14
N THR A 269 19.16 -1.68 -16.36
CA THR A 269 19.27 -3.06 -16.91
C THR A 269 20.71 -3.54 -17.01
N ASN A 270 21.68 -2.62 -17.10
CA ASN A 270 23.09 -2.96 -17.17
C ASN A 270 23.68 -3.37 -15.81
N ASN A 271 22.99 -3.09 -14.70
CA ASN A 271 23.41 -3.53 -13.39
C ASN A 271 22.84 -4.93 -13.12
N ILE A 272 23.71 -5.94 -13.21
CA ILE A 272 23.37 -7.35 -13.09
C ILE A 272 23.89 -7.88 -11.76
N ASN A 273 22.97 -8.19 -10.85
CA ASN A 273 23.31 -8.68 -9.52
C ASN A 273 22.89 -10.14 -9.33
N PHE A 274 23.67 -10.87 -8.53
CA PHE A 274 23.29 -12.20 -8.09
C PHE A 274 22.27 -12.09 -6.94
N GLU A 275 21.00 -12.28 -7.26
CA GLU A 275 19.89 -11.98 -6.36
C GLU A 275 18.74 -13.01 -6.49
N THR A 276 17.72 -12.89 -5.64
CA THR A 276 16.45 -13.65 -5.75
C THR A 276 15.31 -12.67 -5.96
N SER A 277 14.12 -13.12 -6.36
CA SER A 277 12.95 -12.25 -6.36
C SER A 277 12.57 -11.85 -4.93
N GLY A 278 12.12 -10.61 -4.71
CA GLY A 278 11.70 -10.16 -3.38
C GLY A 278 10.64 -11.07 -2.72
N THR A 279 10.62 -11.09 -1.39
CA THR A 279 9.77 -11.97 -0.56
C THR A 279 8.29 -11.95 -0.96
N GLY A 280 7.68 -13.14 -0.96
CA GLY A 280 6.27 -13.36 -1.33
C GLY A 280 6.06 -13.59 -2.84
N SER A 281 7.13 -13.56 -3.63
CA SER A 281 7.07 -13.82 -5.07
C SER A 281 7.34 -15.29 -5.38
N LEU A 282 6.63 -15.83 -6.36
CA LEU A 282 6.74 -17.19 -6.88
C LEU A 282 7.08 -17.12 -8.37
N LEU A 283 8.00 -17.96 -8.81
CA LEU A 283 8.37 -18.07 -10.22
C LEU A 283 7.28 -18.85 -10.96
N MET A 284 6.75 -18.26 -12.03
CA MET A 284 5.74 -18.87 -12.89
C MET A 284 6.42 -19.59 -14.06
N ASN A 285 6.23 -20.91 -14.14
CA ASN A 285 6.76 -21.74 -15.22
C ASN A 285 5.62 -22.29 -16.08
N SER A 286 5.69 -22.03 -17.39
CA SER A 286 4.73 -22.58 -18.35
C SER A 286 5.07 -24.03 -18.68
N GLY A 287 4.11 -24.91 -18.45
CA GLY A 287 4.20 -26.33 -18.76
C GLY A 287 3.90 -26.65 -20.22
N THR A 288 3.81 -27.96 -20.50
CA THR A 288 3.39 -28.47 -21.80
C THR A 288 1.90 -28.32 -22.00
N THR A 289 1.47 -28.17 -23.26
CA THR A 289 0.05 -28.02 -23.61
C THR A 289 -0.79 -29.22 -23.16
N GLU A 290 -1.96 -28.94 -22.56
CA GLU A 290 -2.97 -29.91 -22.12
C GLU A 290 -4.40 -29.43 -22.43
N LEU A 291 -5.40 -30.26 -22.15
CA LEU A 291 -6.81 -29.93 -22.31
C LEU A 291 -7.45 -29.63 -20.95
N LEU A 292 -8.17 -28.52 -20.87
CA LEU A 292 -8.97 -28.14 -19.70
C LEU A 292 -10.45 -28.05 -20.11
N THR A 293 -11.37 -28.57 -19.30
CA THR A 293 -12.81 -28.46 -19.58
C THR A 293 -13.53 -27.83 -18.39
N SER A 294 -14.43 -26.88 -18.65
CA SER A 294 -15.29 -26.30 -17.61
C SER A 294 -16.33 -27.30 -17.11
N LEU A 295 -16.67 -27.16 -15.83
CA LEU A 295 -17.55 -28.04 -15.07
C LEU A 295 -18.86 -27.30 -14.71
N ASN A 296 -19.91 -28.07 -14.41
CA ASN A 296 -21.22 -27.53 -14.09
C ASN A 296 -21.27 -27.06 -12.63
N LEU A 297 -21.38 -25.75 -12.41
CA LEU A 297 -21.42 -25.17 -11.06
C LEU A 297 -22.62 -25.66 -10.25
N PHE A 298 -23.69 -26.06 -10.93
CA PHE A 298 -24.88 -26.63 -10.31
C PHE A 298 -24.62 -27.98 -9.62
N ASP A 299 -23.56 -28.69 -9.99
CA ASP A 299 -23.16 -29.95 -9.34
C ASP A 299 -22.34 -29.70 -8.07
N LEU A 300 -21.54 -28.63 -8.04
CA LEU A 300 -20.67 -28.31 -6.90
C LEU A 300 -21.45 -27.68 -5.74
N LEU A 301 -22.25 -26.64 -6.01
CA LEU A 301 -22.80 -25.80 -4.95
C LEU A 301 -23.73 -26.53 -3.98
N PRO A 302 -24.69 -27.37 -4.43
CA PRO A 302 -25.54 -28.11 -3.50
C PRO A 302 -24.75 -29.10 -2.65
N VAL A 303 -23.72 -29.73 -3.23
CA VAL A 303 -22.87 -30.69 -2.52
C VAL A 303 -21.99 -29.98 -1.48
N ALA A 304 -21.41 -28.83 -1.81
CA ALA A 304 -20.66 -28.00 -0.87
C ALA A 304 -21.52 -27.52 0.30
N LEU A 305 -22.74 -27.05 0.00
CA LEU A 305 -23.65 -26.51 1.00
C LEU A 305 -24.05 -27.54 2.07
N THR A 306 -24.08 -28.83 1.76
CA THR A 306 -24.67 -29.86 2.65
C THR A 306 -23.71 -30.92 3.16
N ASN A 307 -22.45 -30.90 2.77
CA ASN A 307 -21.46 -31.89 3.18
C ASN A 307 -20.30 -31.26 3.92
N ASP A 308 -19.69 -32.03 4.83
CA ASP A 308 -18.47 -31.61 5.52
C ASP A 308 -17.40 -31.17 4.49
N PRO A 309 -16.82 -29.98 4.63
CA PRO A 309 -15.79 -29.44 3.74
C PRO A 309 -14.60 -30.39 3.54
N ALA A 310 -14.29 -31.24 4.52
CA ALA A 310 -13.23 -32.24 4.42
C ALA A 310 -13.50 -33.32 3.35
N LEU A 311 -14.76 -33.55 2.98
CA LEU A 311 -15.17 -34.53 1.96
C LEU A 311 -15.16 -33.95 0.53
N LEU A 312 -15.24 -32.62 0.39
CA LEU A 312 -15.37 -31.97 -0.90
C LEU A 312 -14.18 -32.23 -1.84
N PRO A 313 -12.91 -32.23 -1.39
CA PRO A 313 -11.78 -32.57 -2.26
C PRO A 313 -11.78 -34.02 -2.77
N ALA A 314 -12.45 -34.94 -2.07
CA ALA A 314 -12.61 -36.31 -2.52
C ALA A 314 -13.70 -36.45 -3.60
N LEU A 315 -14.77 -35.66 -3.49
CA LEU A 315 -15.86 -35.61 -4.47
C LEU A 315 -15.50 -34.78 -5.71
N PHE A 316 -14.71 -33.73 -5.52
CA PHE A 316 -14.21 -32.83 -6.56
C PHE A 316 -12.68 -32.77 -6.48
N PRO A 317 -11.98 -33.68 -7.18
CA PRO A 317 -10.52 -33.75 -7.12
C PRO A 317 -9.85 -32.42 -7.45
N GLY A 318 -8.90 -32.03 -6.60
CA GLY A 318 -8.14 -30.78 -6.73
C GLY A 318 -8.81 -29.56 -6.12
N LEU A 319 -10.06 -29.65 -5.63
CA LEU A 319 -10.73 -28.56 -4.93
C LEU A 319 -10.01 -28.21 -3.61
N VAL A 320 -9.80 -26.92 -3.34
CA VAL A 320 -9.20 -26.43 -2.09
C VAL A 320 -10.19 -25.55 -1.36
N VAL A 321 -10.62 -26.01 -0.19
CA VAL A 321 -11.41 -25.20 0.74
C VAL A 321 -10.45 -24.32 1.53
N ALA A 322 -10.55 -23.01 1.38
CA ALA A 322 -9.74 -22.02 2.09
C ALA A 322 -10.24 -21.81 3.52
N SER A 323 -11.55 -21.72 3.68
CA SER A 323 -12.21 -21.59 4.97
C SER A 323 -13.64 -22.12 4.88
N SER A 324 -14.18 -22.58 5.99
CA SER A 324 -15.59 -22.97 6.08
C SER A 324 -16.17 -22.59 7.43
N THR A 325 -17.46 -22.27 7.43
CA THR A 325 -18.27 -22.07 8.63
C THR A 325 -19.57 -22.84 8.47
N ASN A 326 -20.05 -23.44 9.55
CA ASN A 326 -21.30 -24.21 9.56
C ASN A 326 -22.41 -23.48 10.31
N THR A 327 -23.65 -23.71 9.88
CA THR A 327 -24.86 -23.21 10.54
C THR A 327 -25.93 -24.30 10.56
N PHE A 328 -26.71 -24.36 11.63
CA PHE A 328 -27.84 -25.29 11.73
C PHE A 328 -29.14 -24.53 11.49
N THR A 329 -29.90 -24.97 10.49
CA THR A 329 -31.19 -24.35 10.15
C THR A 329 -32.25 -25.41 9.84
N VAL A 330 -33.52 -25.03 9.92
CA VAL A 330 -34.62 -25.89 9.52
C VAL A 330 -34.95 -25.60 8.07
N VAL A 331 -34.66 -26.55 7.17
CA VAL A 331 -34.96 -26.42 5.75
C VAL A 331 -36.31 -27.07 5.48
N CYS A 332 -37.26 -26.28 4.98
CA CYS A 332 -38.60 -26.74 4.61
C CYS A 332 -38.74 -26.85 3.09
N THR A 333 -39.05 -28.05 2.61
CA THR A 333 -39.30 -28.32 1.18
C THR A 333 -40.77 -28.69 0.96
N PRO A 334 -41.44 -28.16 -0.07
CA PRO A 334 -42.82 -28.54 -0.37
C PRO A 334 -42.87 -29.97 -0.90
N ASN A 335 -43.79 -30.78 -0.38
CA ASN A 335 -44.01 -32.11 -0.94
C ASN A 335 -44.78 -31.98 -2.25
N VAL A 336 -44.19 -32.46 -3.34
CA VAL A 336 -44.84 -32.48 -4.66
C VAL A 336 -45.49 -33.84 -4.87
N ILE A 337 -46.81 -33.85 -5.06
CA ILE A 337 -47.58 -35.05 -5.33
C ILE A 337 -48.17 -34.95 -6.73
N SER A 338 -48.14 -36.05 -7.46
CA SER A 338 -48.83 -36.17 -8.74
C SER A 338 -49.86 -37.29 -8.72
N TYR A 339 -50.98 -37.07 -9.41
CA TYR A 339 -52.03 -38.06 -9.56
C TYR A 339 -52.84 -37.79 -10.83
N PHE A 340 -53.67 -38.76 -11.18
CA PHE A 340 -54.57 -38.68 -12.31
C PHE A 340 -56.00 -38.45 -11.83
N THR A 341 -56.71 -37.47 -12.42
CA THR A 341 -58.12 -37.20 -12.13
C THR A 341 -58.84 -36.69 -13.36
N ASN A 342 -60.17 -36.80 -13.36
CA ASN A 342 -61.03 -36.15 -14.35
C ASN A 342 -61.66 -34.90 -13.71
N PHE A 343 -61.97 -33.89 -14.51
CA PHE A 343 -62.69 -32.71 -14.03
C PHE A 343 -64.19 -33.01 -13.93
N ASN A 344 -64.87 -32.29 -13.03
CA ASN A 344 -66.31 -32.48 -12.82
C ASN A 344 -67.09 -32.07 -14.09
N GLY A 345 -67.95 -32.96 -14.58
CA GLY A 345 -68.75 -32.75 -15.80
C GLY A 345 -68.11 -33.27 -17.09
N GLU A 346 -66.95 -33.93 -17.03
CA GLU A 346 -66.36 -34.56 -18.21
C GLU A 346 -67.14 -35.82 -18.67
N PRO A 347 -67.29 -36.04 -19.98
CA PRO A 347 -67.96 -37.24 -20.50
C PRO A 347 -67.30 -38.54 -20.02
N VAL A 348 -68.14 -39.55 -19.77
CA VAL A 348 -67.68 -40.90 -19.42
C VAL A 348 -66.76 -41.43 -20.53
N GLY A 349 -65.55 -41.86 -20.16
CA GLY A 349 -64.53 -42.35 -21.09
C GLY A 349 -63.43 -41.32 -21.45
N THR A 350 -63.53 -40.08 -20.95
CA THR A 350 -62.45 -39.08 -21.10
C THR A 350 -61.17 -39.57 -20.39
N PRO A 351 -60.01 -39.57 -21.05
CA PRO A 351 -58.74 -39.91 -20.41
C PRO A 351 -58.46 -38.99 -19.21
N PRO A 352 -57.87 -39.53 -18.14
CA PRO A 352 -57.61 -38.72 -16.95
C PRO A 352 -56.51 -37.71 -17.16
N HIS A 353 -56.65 -36.55 -16.53
CA HIS A 353 -55.66 -35.48 -16.53
C HIS A 353 -54.57 -35.76 -15.50
N PHE A 354 -53.31 -35.60 -15.92
CA PHE A 354 -52.17 -35.60 -15.00
C PHE A 354 -52.11 -34.27 -14.25
N ILE A 355 -52.29 -34.34 -12.94
CA ILE A 355 -52.29 -33.18 -12.04
C ILE A 355 -51.08 -33.27 -11.12
N VAL A 356 -50.38 -32.14 -10.98
CA VAL A 356 -49.30 -31.96 -10.00
C VAL A 356 -49.75 -30.90 -9.01
N VAL A 357 -49.68 -31.23 -7.72
CA VAL A 357 -49.99 -30.32 -6.62
C VAL A 357 -48.91 -30.39 -5.56
N THR A 358 -48.77 -29.32 -4.79
CA THR A 358 -47.99 -29.32 -3.56
C THR A 358 -48.90 -29.62 -2.38
N ASN A 359 -48.50 -30.54 -1.49
CA ASN A 359 -49.31 -30.92 -0.32
C ASN A 359 -48.47 -30.97 0.95
N GLY A 360 -48.55 -29.89 1.73
CA GLY A 360 -47.74 -29.72 2.94
C GLY A 360 -46.27 -29.42 2.65
N VAL A 361 -45.50 -29.27 3.73
CA VAL A 361 -44.06 -29.03 3.70
C VAL A 361 -43.38 -30.05 4.61
N ASN A 362 -42.26 -30.60 4.15
CA ASN A 362 -41.37 -31.40 4.98
C ASN A 362 -40.23 -30.51 5.47
N CYS A 363 -40.15 -30.33 6.78
CA CYS A 363 -39.13 -29.49 7.42
C CYS A 363 -38.17 -30.39 8.20
N VAL A 364 -36.89 -30.34 7.86
CA VAL A 364 -35.84 -31.11 8.54
C VAL A 364 -34.75 -30.17 9.05
N PRO A 365 -34.24 -30.38 10.28
CA PRO A 365 -33.03 -29.69 10.71
C PRO A 365 -31.87 -30.18 9.84
N GLN A 366 -31.11 -29.23 9.30
CA GLN A 366 -30.00 -29.49 8.38
C GLN A 366 -28.82 -28.61 8.76
N GLU A 367 -27.64 -29.20 8.72
CA GLU A 367 -26.38 -28.49 8.81
C GLU A 367 -26.02 -27.97 7.41
N LEU A 368 -25.75 -26.67 7.31
CA LEU A 368 -25.34 -26.00 6.08
C LEU A 368 -23.96 -25.39 6.24
N PHE A 369 -23.15 -25.47 5.19
CA PHE A 369 -21.80 -24.92 5.14
C PHE A 369 -21.74 -23.67 4.27
N THR A 370 -20.98 -22.68 4.73
CA THR A 370 -20.56 -21.52 3.95
C THR A 370 -19.07 -21.65 3.73
N ASP A 371 -18.71 -22.10 2.53
CA ASP A 371 -17.33 -22.38 2.12
C ASP A 371 -16.76 -21.25 1.27
N THR A 372 -15.49 -20.93 1.52
CA THR A 372 -14.65 -20.13 0.64
C THR A 372 -13.67 -21.07 -0.05
N PHE A 373 -13.63 -21.08 -1.37
CA PHE A 373 -12.69 -21.90 -2.15
C PHE A 373 -11.48 -21.07 -2.58
N ALA A 374 -10.28 -21.63 -2.47
CA ALA A 374 -9.04 -20.94 -2.85
C ALA A 374 -8.79 -20.95 -4.36
N ASN A 375 -9.42 -21.86 -5.09
CA ASN A 375 -9.00 -22.22 -6.44
C ASN A 375 -10.15 -22.49 -7.43
N VAL A 376 -11.34 -21.94 -7.15
CA VAL A 376 -12.53 -22.09 -8.00
C VAL A 376 -12.81 -20.78 -8.73
N VAL A 377 -12.90 -20.85 -10.07
CA VAL A 377 -13.18 -19.70 -10.93
C VAL A 377 -14.57 -19.85 -11.54
N THR A 378 -15.48 -18.89 -11.30
CA THR A 378 -16.90 -19.00 -11.67
C THR A 378 -17.47 -17.83 -12.47
N ASN A 379 -16.87 -16.63 -12.38
CA ASN A 379 -17.50 -15.42 -12.91
C ASN A 379 -16.81 -14.93 -14.17
N GLY A 380 -17.41 -15.27 -15.31
CA GLY A 380 -17.74 -14.30 -16.35
C GLY A 380 -16.62 -13.74 -17.20
N ASN A 381 -15.48 -13.31 -16.67
CA ASN A 381 -14.38 -12.82 -17.50
C ASN A 381 -13.06 -13.38 -17.01
N LEU A 382 -12.52 -14.31 -17.79
CA LEU A 382 -11.24 -14.92 -17.49
C LEU A 382 -10.09 -13.90 -17.48
N THR A 383 -10.23 -12.71 -18.10
CA THR A 383 -9.19 -11.66 -18.04
C THR A 383 -8.98 -11.09 -16.65
N ASN A 384 -10.00 -11.19 -15.78
CA ASN A 384 -9.95 -10.66 -14.42
C ASN A 384 -9.44 -11.69 -13.41
N ASN A 385 -9.07 -12.89 -13.86
CA ASN A 385 -8.50 -13.93 -13.02
C ASN A 385 -6.98 -13.87 -13.17
N PRO A 386 -6.23 -13.38 -12.17
CA PRO A 386 -4.79 -13.14 -12.30
C PRO A 386 -4.01 -14.40 -12.70
N GLY A 387 -4.47 -15.58 -12.27
CA GLY A 387 -3.88 -16.86 -12.67
C GLY A 387 -4.21 -17.32 -14.10
N ILE A 388 -5.08 -16.65 -14.86
CA ILE A 388 -5.48 -17.12 -16.19
C ILE A 388 -5.11 -16.07 -17.24
N VAL A 389 -4.12 -16.42 -18.06
CA VAL A 389 -3.66 -15.57 -19.16
C VAL A 389 -4.46 -15.93 -20.41
N LEU A 390 -5.08 -14.94 -21.04
CA LEU A 390 -5.89 -15.12 -22.24
C LEU A 390 -5.23 -14.53 -23.47
N ASP A 391 -5.12 -15.33 -24.53
CA ASP A 391 -4.88 -14.80 -25.88
C ASP A 391 -6.17 -14.22 -26.52
N ASN A 392 -7.35 -14.54 -25.97
CA ASN A 392 -8.64 -14.02 -26.43
C ASN A 392 -9.51 -13.53 -25.25
N PRO A 393 -9.69 -12.20 -25.08
CA PRO A 393 -10.45 -11.62 -23.97
C PRO A 393 -11.97 -11.83 -24.05
N ASN A 394 -12.50 -12.45 -25.12
CA ASN A 394 -13.94 -12.64 -25.32
C ASN A 394 -14.48 -13.97 -24.75
N ILE A 395 -13.70 -14.71 -23.96
CA ILE A 395 -14.14 -15.96 -23.34
C ILE A 395 -14.81 -15.63 -22.02
N HIS A 396 -16.11 -15.91 -21.94
CA HIS A 396 -16.93 -15.63 -20.77
C HIS A 396 -17.58 -16.91 -20.22
N PHE A 397 -17.43 -17.15 -18.92
CA PHE A 397 -18.16 -18.21 -18.23
C PHE A 397 -19.59 -17.78 -17.93
N SER A 398 -20.53 -18.68 -18.18
CA SER A 398 -21.91 -18.46 -17.77
C SER A 398 -22.00 -18.42 -16.24
N PHE A 399 -22.61 -17.38 -15.68
CA PHE A 399 -22.91 -17.31 -14.25
C PHE A 399 -24.28 -16.67 -14.04
N TYR A 400 -25.15 -17.36 -13.31
CA TYR A 400 -26.51 -16.91 -13.03
C TYR A 400 -26.79 -17.01 -11.54
N THR A 401 -27.22 -15.91 -10.92
CA THR A 401 -27.70 -15.90 -9.53
C THR A 401 -29.09 -16.54 -9.39
N ASN A 402 -29.82 -16.66 -10.51
CA ASN A 402 -31.09 -17.36 -10.63
C ASN A 402 -31.08 -18.21 -11.89
N THR A 403 -31.14 -19.53 -11.74
CA THR A 403 -30.99 -20.48 -12.84
C THR A 403 -32.19 -20.48 -13.78
N PRO A 404 -32.00 -20.20 -15.09
CA PRO A 404 -33.02 -20.45 -16.11
C PRO A 404 -33.25 -21.96 -16.27
N ALA A 405 -34.50 -22.39 -16.25
CA ALA A 405 -34.86 -23.79 -16.44
C ALA A 405 -36.15 -23.93 -17.25
N VAL A 406 -36.44 -25.15 -17.71
CA VAL A 406 -37.68 -25.48 -18.40
C VAL A 406 -38.42 -26.51 -17.57
N LEU A 407 -39.62 -26.15 -17.10
CA LEU A 407 -40.55 -27.10 -16.51
C LEU A 407 -41.24 -27.86 -17.64
N GLN A 408 -40.94 -29.15 -17.75
CA GLN A 408 -41.49 -30.03 -18.78
C GLN A 408 -42.48 -30.99 -18.14
N THR A 409 -43.72 -30.99 -18.60
CA THR A 409 -44.72 -32.00 -18.22
C THR A 409 -44.93 -32.94 -19.39
N VAL A 410 -44.72 -34.23 -19.15
CA VAL A 410 -44.92 -35.31 -20.12
C VAL A 410 -46.10 -36.13 -19.64
N SER A 411 -47.11 -36.33 -20.47
CA SER A 411 -48.27 -37.15 -20.13
C SER A 411 -48.78 -37.94 -21.31
N LEU A 412 -49.22 -39.17 -21.05
CA LEU A 412 -50.01 -39.94 -22.01
C LEU A 412 -51.47 -39.48 -21.93
N GLY A 413 -52.09 -39.20 -23.07
CA GLY A 413 -53.49 -38.76 -23.13
C GLY A 413 -53.95 -38.53 -24.57
N THR A 414 -55.11 -37.94 -24.77
CA THR A 414 -55.48 -37.42 -26.10
C THR A 414 -54.62 -36.20 -26.44
N LYS A 415 -54.37 -35.96 -27.73
CA LYS A 415 -53.61 -34.77 -28.15
C LYS A 415 -54.30 -33.52 -27.62
N ASN A 416 -53.54 -32.60 -27.03
CA ASN A 416 -54.09 -31.38 -26.42
C ASN A 416 -55.04 -30.64 -27.40
N GLY A 417 -56.29 -30.42 -26.98
CA GLY A 417 -57.33 -29.77 -27.78
C GLY A 417 -58.19 -30.68 -28.68
N GLN A 418 -58.01 -32.01 -28.66
CA GLN A 418 -58.88 -32.93 -29.42
C GLN A 418 -60.00 -33.54 -28.55
N PRO A 419 -61.26 -33.59 -29.02
CA PRO A 419 -62.35 -34.24 -28.31
C PRO A 419 -62.22 -35.78 -28.37
N PHE A 420 -62.71 -36.46 -27.34
CA PHE A 420 -62.80 -37.92 -27.32
C PHE A 420 -63.87 -38.42 -28.33
N PRO A 421 -63.67 -39.57 -29.01
CA PRO A 421 -62.51 -40.47 -28.98
C PRO A 421 -61.38 -40.05 -29.93
N ALA A 422 -60.15 -39.89 -29.40
CA ALA A 422 -58.94 -39.63 -30.17
C ALA A 422 -57.79 -40.58 -29.74
N PRO A 423 -56.81 -40.87 -30.61
CA PRO A 423 -55.68 -41.73 -30.26
C PRO A 423 -54.88 -41.20 -29.07
N ILE A 424 -54.38 -42.12 -28.24
CA ILE A 424 -53.48 -41.77 -27.14
C ILE A 424 -52.12 -41.41 -27.73
N VAL A 425 -51.58 -40.25 -27.34
CA VAL A 425 -50.27 -39.74 -27.71
C VAL A 425 -49.50 -39.30 -26.47
N THR A 426 -48.18 -39.17 -26.61
CA THR A 426 -47.34 -38.49 -25.61
C THR A 426 -47.43 -36.99 -25.84
N ASN A 427 -48.05 -36.29 -24.90
CA ASN A 427 -48.05 -34.83 -24.87
C ASN A 427 -46.84 -34.35 -24.06
N ILE A 428 -46.10 -33.39 -24.61
CA ILE A 428 -45.01 -32.70 -23.92
C ILE A 428 -45.34 -31.21 -23.89
N THR A 429 -45.53 -30.65 -22.71
CA THR A 429 -45.70 -29.21 -22.51
C THR A 429 -44.50 -28.65 -21.76
N SER A 430 -43.88 -27.62 -22.31
CA SER A 430 -42.72 -26.96 -21.72
C SER A 430 -43.07 -25.54 -21.32
N LYS A 431 -42.66 -25.14 -20.11
CA LYS A 431 -42.81 -23.79 -19.58
C LYS A 431 -41.45 -23.31 -19.09
N ASN A 432 -40.96 -22.20 -19.64
CA ASN A 432 -39.75 -21.56 -19.10
C ASN A 432 -40.04 -21.07 -17.68
N ILE A 433 -39.16 -21.42 -16.75
CA ILE A 433 -39.20 -21.01 -15.36
C ILE A 433 -37.83 -20.48 -14.95
N THR A 434 -37.79 -19.72 -13.87
CA THR A 434 -36.55 -19.28 -13.24
C THR A 434 -36.52 -19.84 -11.83
N LEU A 435 -35.45 -20.54 -11.49
CA LEU A 435 -35.23 -21.06 -10.15
C LEU A 435 -34.60 -19.94 -9.32
N THR A 436 -35.40 -19.32 -8.47
CA THR A 436 -34.98 -18.17 -7.66
C THR A 436 -34.02 -18.60 -6.56
N ASN A 437 -32.96 -17.82 -6.33
CA ASN A 437 -31.88 -18.10 -5.37
C ASN A 437 -31.16 -19.43 -5.61
N ILE A 438 -31.23 -19.96 -6.84
CA ILE A 438 -30.45 -21.11 -7.24
C ILE A 438 -29.39 -20.62 -8.22
N ILE A 439 -28.13 -20.75 -7.83
CA ILE A 439 -26.98 -20.34 -8.63
C ILE A 439 -26.66 -21.46 -9.64
N SER A 440 -26.33 -21.08 -10.88
CA SER A 440 -25.82 -22.00 -11.90
C SER A 440 -24.78 -21.30 -12.76
N GLY A 441 -24.06 -22.09 -13.55
CA GLY A 441 -23.03 -21.58 -14.42
C GLY A 441 -21.94 -22.59 -14.69
N GLU A 442 -20.79 -22.06 -15.06
CA GLU A 442 -19.59 -22.82 -15.31
C GLU A 442 -18.55 -22.53 -14.24
N TYR A 443 -17.70 -23.51 -13.97
CA TYR A 443 -16.51 -23.29 -13.17
C TYR A 443 -15.33 -24.13 -13.62
N ILE A 444 -14.14 -23.73 -13.21
CA ILE A 444 -12.90 -24.53 -13.31
C ILE A 444 -12.19 -24.54 -11.97
N ILE A 445 -11.42 -25.59 -11.71
CA ILE A 445 -10.63 -25.77 -10.48
C ILE A 445 -9.15 -25.68 -10.85
N ILE A 446 -8.45 -24.65 -10.39
CA ILE A 446 -6.98 -24.55 -10.53
C ILE A 446 -6.33 -25.57 -9.59
N PRO A 447 -5.65 -26.62 -10.07
CA PRO A 447 -5.01 -27.60 -9.21
C PRO A 447 -4.04 -26.94 -8.21
N PRO A 448 -3.89 -27.46 -6.98
CA PRO A 448 -3.04 -26.83 -5.95
C PRO A 448 -1.55 -26.72 -6.34
N SER A 449 -1.10 -27.56 -7.28
CA SER A 449 0.26 -27.54 -7.83
C SER A 449 0.48 -26.47 -8.90
N GLN A 450 -0.58 -25.76 -9.28
CA GLN A 450 -0.60 -24.75 -10.33
C GLN A 450 -1.12 -23.44 -9.72
N CYS A 451 -0.64 -22.32 -10.23
CA CYS A 451 -1.18 -21.01 -9.90
C CYS A 451 -2.05 -20.46 -11.04
N GLY A 452 -2.22 -21.22 -12.11
CA GLY A 452 -2.87 -20.71 -13.29
C GLY A 452 -2.76 -21.54 -14.56
N TRP A 453 -3.29 -20.97 -15.64
CA TRP A 453 -3.15 -21.47 -17.00
C TRP A 453 -2.99 -20.33 -17.99
N GLU A 454 -2.25 -20.60 -19.06
CA GLU A 454 -2.28 -19.80 -20.29
C GLU A 454 -3.23 -20.46 -21.29
N ILE A 455 -4.31 -19.78 -21.67
CA ILE A 455 -5.27 -20.27 -22.65
C ILE A 455 -4.75 -19.95 -24.05
N VAL A 456 -4.36 -21.00 -24.76
CA VAL A 456 -3.85 -20.93 -26.13
C VAL A 456 -5.00 -20.85 -27.13
N SER A 457 -6.07 -21.64 -26.93
CA SER A 457 -7.25 -21.61 -27.81
C SER A 457 -8.47 -22.30 -27.19
N VAL A 458 -9.66 -21.99 -27.72
CA VAL A 458 -10.90 -22.73 -27.42
C VAL A 458 -11.06 -23.84 -28.45
N LEU A 459 -11.22 -25.08 -27.98
CA LEU A 459 -11.37 -26.26 -28.82
C LEU A 459 -12.83 -26.62 -29.10
N LEU A 460 -13.69 -26.57 -28.08
CA LEU A 460 -15.09 -26.99 -28.18
C LEU A 460 -15.98 -26.18 -27.23
N THR A 461 -17.19 -25.87 -27.68
CA THR A 461 -18.30 -25.38 -26.86
C THR A 461 -19.49 -26.32 -27.05
N ASN A 462 -19.99 -26.91 -25.97
CA ASN A 462 -21.09 -27.87 -26.04
C ASN A 462 -22.19 -27.55 -25.02
N VAL A 463 -23.45 -27.59 -25.47
CA VAL A 463 -24.62 -27.29 -24.62
C VAL A 463 -25.25 -28.60 -24.15
N VAL A 464 -25.07 -28.88 -22.86
CA VAL A 464 -25.61 -30.02 -22.15
C VAL A 464 -27.00 -29.68 -21.60
N ARG A 465 -27.94 -30.62 -21.74
CA ARG A 465 -29.28 -30.56 -21.15
C ARG A 465 -29.39 -31.61 -20.05
N GLU A 466 -29.62 -31.17 -18.83
CA GLU A 466 -29.85 -32.05 -17.68
C GLU A 466 -31.34 -32.07 -17.38
N THR A 467 -31.92 -33.26 -17.25
CA THR A 467 -33.36 -33.44 -17.00
C THR A 467 -33.56 -34.17 -15.68
N ASN A 468 -34.06 -33.45 -14.68
CA ASN A 468 -34.35 -33.98 -13.35
C ASN A 468 -35.85 -34.19 -13.18
N VAL A 469 -36.26 -35.40 -12.82
CA VAL A 469 -37.68 -35.73 -12.58
C VAL A 469 -38.10 -35.20 -11.22
N ILE A 470 -39.12 -34.32 -11.16
CA ILE A 470 -39.69 -33.82 -9.90
C ILE A 470 -40.66 -34.86 -9.33
N THR A 471 -41.56 -35.34 -10.18
CA THR A 471 -42.61 -36.28 -9.78
C THR A 471 -43.09 -37.06 -11.00
N SER A 472 -43.59 -38.27 -10.75
CA SER A 472 -44.24 -39.09 -11.76
C SER A 472 -45.36 -39.91 -11.12
N ALA A 473 -46.43 -40.13 -11.88
CA ALA A 473 -47.49 -41.03 -11.50
C ALA A 473 -47.84 -41.99 -12.64
N THR A 474 -48.30 -43.17 -12.25
CA THR A 474 -48.90 -44.16 -13.13
C THR A 474 -50.24 -44.56 -12.56
N ASN A 475 -51.30 -44.57 -13.36
CA ASN A 475 -52.60 -45.05 -12.91
C ASN A 475 -52.84 -46.53 -13.25
N THR A 476 -53.90 -47.12 -12.70
CA THR A 476 -54.25 -48.54 -12.90
C THR A 476 -54.67 -48.90 -14.33
N THR A 477 -54.89 -47.91 -15.20
CA THR A 477 -55.22 -48.10 -16.62
C THR A 477 -54.01 -47.90 -17.55
N GLY A 478 -52.81 -47.69 -16.99
CA GLY A 478 -51.55 -47.62 -17.72
C GLY A 478 -51.15 -46.23 -18.23
N PHE A 479 -51.88 -45.18 -17.86
CA PHE A 479 -51.46 -43.80 -18.15
C PHE A 479 -50.29 -43.40 -17.24
N VAL A 480 -49.27 -42.82 -17.85
CA VAL A 480 -48.06 -42.35 -17.17
C VAL A 480 -47.92 -40.84 -17.42
N GLY A 481 -47.55 -40.13 -16.36
CA GLY A 481 -47.24 -38.71 -16.43
C GLY A 481 -46.04 -38.38 -15.55
N SER A 482 -45.21 -37.44 -15.99
CA SER A 482 -44.10 -36.91 -15.22
C SER A 482 -43.97 -35.40 -15.39
N GLN A 483 -43.46 -34.76 -14.35
CA GLN A 483 -43.04 -33.37 -14.41
C GLN A 483 -41.54 -33.32 -14.12
N ASN A 484 -40.79 -32.71 -15.02
CA ASN A 484 -39.33 -32.63 -15.00
C ASN A 484 -38.89 -31.16 -15.01
N ILE A 485 -37.73 -30.90 -14.41
CA ILE A 485 -37.00 -29.64 -14.57
C ILE A 485 -35.84 -29.94 -15.52
N VAL A 486 -35.74 -29.15 -16.59
CA VAL A 486 -34.62 -29.21 -17.53
C VAL A 486 -33.74 -27.98 -17.34
N THR A 487 -32.50 -28.16 -16.95
CA THR A 487 -31.47 -27.12 -16.87
C THR A 487 -30.52 -27.22 -18.07
N LEU A 488 -29.88 -26.10 -18.39
CA LEU A 488 -28.92 -25.97 -19.49
C LEU A 488 -27.57 -25.60 -18.91
N PHE A 489 -26.54 -26.29 -19.36
CA PHE A 489 -25.15 -26.03 -19.01
C PHE A 489 -24.34 -26.00 -20.31
N THR A 490 -23.56 -24.95 -20.53
CA THR A 490 -22.64 -24.91 -21.67
C THR A 490 -21.26 -25.22 -21.13
N ASN A 491 -20.59 -26.26 -21.59
CA ASN A 491 -19.19 -26.48 -21.23
C ASN A 491 -18.25 -26.04 -22.35
N HIS A 492 -17.10 -25.53 -21.95
CA HIS A 492 -16.01 -25.14 -22.82
C HIS A 492 -14.82 -26.06 -22.59
N THR A 493 -14.21 -26.54 -23.68
CA THR A 493 -12.91 -27.21 -23.66
C THR A 493 -11.86 -26.30 -24.27
N PHE A 494 -10.78 -26.10 -23.53
CA PHE A 494 -9.66 -25.23 -23.84
C PHE A 494 -8.39 -26.05 -24.09
N VAL A 495 -7.55 -25.54 -24.99
CA VAL A 495 -6.14 -25.91 -25.08
C VAL A 495 -5.38 -24.94 -24.21
N VAL A 496 -4.75 -25.43 -23.15
CA VAL A 496 -4.07 -24.61 -22.14
C VAL A 496 -2.63 -25.03 -21.94
N ARG A 497 -1.80 -24.13 -21.41
CA ARG A 497 -0.52 -24.49 -20.81
C ARG A 497 -0.62 -24.23 -19.31
N PRO A 498 -0.44 -25.25 -18.45
CA PRO A 498 -0.49 -25.07 -17.02
C PRO A 498 0.67 -24.19 -16.56
N ILE A 499 0.39 -23.33 -15.59
CA ILE A 499 1.39 -22.48 -14.97
C ILE A 499 1.66 -23.03 -13.57
N THR A 500 2.87 -23.54 -13.35
CA THR A 500 3.32 -23.95 -12.02
C THR A 500 4.01 -22.79 -11.34
N CYS A 501 3.62 -22.53 -10.09
CA CYS A 501 4.29 -21.55 -9.25
C CYS A 501 5.26 -22.27 -8.31
N THR A 502 6.54 -22.01 -8.46
CA THR A 502 7.59 -22.59 -7.64
C THR A 502 8.28 -21.52 -6.82
N ALA A 503 8.91 -21.92 -5.71
CA ALA A 503 9.78 -21.01 -4.98
C ALA A 503 10.86 -20.46 -5.94
N PRO A 504 11.11 -19.13 -5.90
CA PRO A 504 12.08 -18.50 -6.78
C PRO A 504 13.50 -18.95 -6.40
N GLY A 505 14.31 -19.24 -7.42
CA GLY A 505 15.74 -19.50 -7.25
C GLY A 505 16.56 -18.22 -7.26
N THR A 506 17.81 -18.32 -6.80
CA THR A 506 18.82 -17.28 -6.99
C THR A 506 19.39 -17.32 -8.41
N GLY A 507 19.72 -16.16 -8.95
CA GLY A 507 20.27 -16.03 -10.28
C GLY A 507 20.87 -14.66 -10.53
N LEU A 508 21.50 -14.49 -11.68
CA LEU A 508 21.93 -13.18 -12.17
C LEU A 508 20.73 -12.47 -12.78
N TYR A 509 20.33 -11.32 -12.25
CA TYR A 509 19.21 -10.54 -12.75
C TYR A 509 19.62 -9.12 -13.10
N GLU A 510 19.10 -8.62 -14.22
CA GLU A 510 19.17 -7.21 -14.59
C GLU A 510 18.34 -6.34 -13.64
N GLY A 511 18.66 -5.05 -13.55
CA GLY A 511 17.82 -4.09 -12.85
C GLY A 511 16.45 -3.89 -13.52
N ILE A 512 15.46 -3.47 -12.72
CA ILE A 512 14.05 -3.38 -13.12
C ILE A 512 13.65 -2.03 -13.76
N GLN A 513 14.61 -1.13 -13.99
CA GLN A 513 14.50 0.22 -14.58
C GLN A 513 13.68 1.23 -13.79
N LYS A 514 12.62 0.79 -13.11
CA LYS A 514 11.69 1.61 -12.36
C LYS A 514 10.97 0.83 -11.28
N ILE A 515 10.46 1.58 -10.31
CA ILE A 515 9.54 1.09 -9.29
C ILE A 515 8.31 2.00 -9.32
N GLN A 516 7.13 1.40 -9.16
CA GLN A 516 5.88 2.12 -8.98
C GLN A 516 5.35 1.88 -7.57
N PHE A 517 5.15 2.96 -6.84
CA PHE A 517 4.47 2.92 -5.55
C PHE A 517 2.98 3.17 -5.74
N VAL A 518 2.15 2.31 -5.17
CA VAL A 518 0.69 2.38 -5.27
C VAL A 518 0.10 2.37 -3.87
N ARG A 519 -0.70 3.38 -3.56
CA ARG A 519 -1.47 3.38 -2.32
C ARG A 519 -2.51 2.27 -2.38
N ALA A 520 -2.63 1.50 -1.30
CA ALA A 520 -3.67 0.50 -1.15
C ALA A 520 -4.47 0.75 0.13
N ASP A 521 -5.76 0.44 0.08
CA ASP A 521 -6.67 0.62 1.20
C ASP A 521 -6.33 -0.37 2.31
N PHE A 522 -6.29 0.13 3.54
CA PHE A 522 -5.99 -0.64 4.74
C PHE A 522 -6.84 -0.10 5.88
N ASP A 523 -7.59 -0.99 6.54
CA ASP A 523 -8.36 -0.65 7.72
C ASP A 523 -7.77 -1.35 8.94
N SER A 524 -6.93 -0.61 9.66
CA SER A 524 -6.33 -1.10 10.90
C SER A 524 -7.29 -1.11 12.10
N LEU A 525 -8.44 -0.42 12.03
CA LEU A 525 -9.36 -0.23 13.16
C LEU A 525 -10.39 -1.37 13.23
N LEU A 526 -10.94 -1.80 12.09
CA LEU A 526 -11.90 -2.90 12.02
C LEU A 526 -11.23 -4.28 12.00
N GLY A 527 -9.90 -4.37 12.02
CA GLY A 527 -9.16 -5.62 11.89
C GLY A 527 -9.41 -6.31 10.54
N GLN A 528 -9.95 -5.59 9.56
CA GLN A 528 -10.11 -6.08 8.20
C GLN A 528 -8.74 -6.00 7.55
N THR A 529 -8.06 -7.15 7.56
CA THR A 529 -6.79 -7.39 6.88
C THR A 529 -6.78 -6.73 5.51
N PHE A 530 -5.67 -6.05 5.18
CA PHE A 530 -5.34 -5.60 3.83
C PHE A 530 -5.88 -6.57 2.78
N GLN A 531 -6.75 -6.10 1.89
CA GLN A 531 -7.34 -6.95 0.86
C GLN A 531 -6.19 -7.57 0.05
N PRO A 532 -6.04 -8.90 0.00
CA PRO A 532 -4.91 -9.50 -0.68
C PRO A 532 -4.85 -9.08 -2.15
N ILE A 533 -3.71 -8.53 -2.58
CA ILE A 533 -3.48 -8.11 -3.96
C ILE A 533 -2.52 -9.09 -4.61
N THR A 534 -2.97 -9.75 -5.68
CA THR A 534 -2.07 -10.55 -6.53
C THR A 534 -1.53 -9.68 -7.64
N THR A 535 -0.21 -9.50 -7.69
CA THR A 535 0.47 -8.82 -8.79
C THR A 535 1.34 -9.79 -9.57
N GLU A 536 1.48 -9.53 -10.85
CA GLU A 536 2.41 -10.26 -11.70
C GLU A 536 3.39 -9.30 -12.34
N TYR A 537 4.64 -9.74 -12.43
CA TYR A 537 5.71 -8.93 -12.99
C TYR A 537 6.78 -9.82 -13.61
N THR A 538 7.72 -9.21 -14.32
CA THR A 538 8.82 -9.91 -14.97
C THR A 538 10.16 -9.37 -14.52
N MET A 539 11.16 -10.25 -14.46
CA MET A 539 12.57 -9.88 -14.34
C MET A 539 13.36 -10.57 -15.46
N THR A 540 14.43 -9.92 -15.93
CA THR A 540 15.33 -10.52 -16.91
C THR A 540 16.47 -11.23 -16.18
N ALA A 541 16.50 -12.56 -16.27
CA ALA A 541 17.59 -13.37 -15.75
C ALA A 541 18.66 -13.59 -16.83
N VAL A 542 19.94 -13.61 -16.45
CA VAL A 542 21.05 -13.98 -17.33
C VAL A 542 21.44 -15.42 -17.04
N THR A 543 21.15 -16.33 -17.99
CA THR A 543 21.44 -17.76 -17.87
C THR A 543 22.13 -18.26 -19.13
N ASN A 544 23.20 -19.06 -18.99
CA ASN A 544 23.99 -19.55 -20.13
C ASN A 544 24.44 -18.44 -21.10
N SER A 545 24.84 -17.27 -20.58
CA SER A 545 25.24 -16.09 -21.36
C SER A 545 24.14 -15.51 -22.28
N HIS A 546 22.88 -15.81 -21.99
CA HIS A 546 21.71 -15.23 -22.67
C HIS A 546 20.70 -14.68 -21.65
N THR A 547 20.04 -13.60 -22.03
CA THR A 547 18.94 -13.00 -21.25
C THR A 547 17.65 -13.80 -21.46
N VAL A 548 16.99 -14.17 -20.37
CA VAL A 548 15.72 -14.90 -20.33
C VAL A 548 14.75 -14.14 -19.45
N VAL A 549 13.60 -13.76 -19.99
CA VAL A 549 12.54 -13.12 -19.20
C VAL A 549 11.83 -14.18 -18.37
N GLN A 550 11.81 -13.97 -17.06
CA GLN A 550 11.09 -14.81 -16.11
C GLN A 550 9.89 -14.04 -15.56
N ARG A 551 8.75 -14.73 -15.40
CA ARG A 551 7.52 -14.16 -14.87
C ARG A 551 7.33 -14.59 -13.42
N PHE A 552 6.94 -13.66 -12.58
CA PHE A 552 6.72 -13.86 -11.16
C PHE A 552 5.29 -13.46 -10.81
N GLN A 553 4.68 -14.21 -9.91
CA GLN A 553 3.44 -13.85 -9.25
C GLN A 553 3.74 -13.55 -7.78
N ARG A 554 3.18 -12.47 -7.26
CA ARG A 554 3.36 -12.06 -5.87
C ARG A 554 2.00 -11.82 -5.24
N VAL A 555 1.77 -12.45 -4.09
CA VAL A 555 0.56 -12.21 -3.30
C VAL A 555 0.91 -11.30 -2.13
N VAL A 556 0.33 -10.11 -2.13
CA VAL A 556 0.56 -9.07 -1.13
C VAL A 556 -0.59 -9.09 -0.13
N THR A 557 -0.34 -9.61 1.06
CA THR A 557 -1.35 -9.76 2.14
C THR A 557 -1.26 -8.66 3.20
N ALA A 558 -0.28 -7.76 3.07
CA ALA A 558 -0.04 -6.61 3.92
C ALA A 558 0.70 -5.55 3.08
N PRO A 559 0.58 -4.24 3.39
CA PRO A 559 1.32 -3.22 2.67
C PRO A 559 2.83 -3.46 2.79
N ASP A 560 3.56 -3.16 1.72
CA ASP A 560 5.02 -3.23 1.69
C ASP A 560 5.61 -2.16 2.59
N ILE A 561 5.07 -0.94 2.52
CA ILE A 561 5.45 0.17 3.41
C ILE A 561 4.23 0.58 4.23
N LEU A 562 4.32 0.44 5.55
CA LEU A 562 3.29 0.89 6.48
C LEU A 562 3.74 2.16 7.21
N PHE A 563 2.95 3.22 7.13
CA PHE A 563 3.16 4.44 7.88
C PHE A 563 2.40 4.43 9.21
N SER A 564 3.09 4.81 10.28
CA SER A 564 2.60 4.87 11.65
C SER A 564 3.01 6.17 12.33
N ALA A 565 2.39 6.48 13.46
CA ALA A 565 2.82 7.56 14.35
C ALA A 565 2.79 7.08 15.81
N GLU A 566 3.91 7.17 16.51
CA GLU A 566 4.01 6.69 17.90
C GLU A 566 4.79 7.68 18.77
N ASP A 567 4.55 7.61 20.08
CA ASP A 567 5.37 8.34 21.05
C ASP A 567 6.71 7.58 21.16
N GLN A 568 7.73 8.10 20.49
CA GLN A 568 9.06 7.50 20.48
C GLN A 568 9.94 8.32 21.41
N ALA A 569 9.88 8.11 22.74
CA ALA A 569 10.60 8.84 23.80
C ALA A 569 12.00 9.41 23.41
N SER A 570 12.00 10.55 22.72
CA SER A 570 13.13 11.21 22.06
C SER A 570 13.32 12.58 22.70
N PRO A 571 14.56 13.10 22.79
CA PRO A 571 15.81 12.45 22.42
C PRO A 571 16.25 11.40 23.44
N LYS A 572 16.87 10.31 22.96
CA LYS A 572 17.61 9.38 23.84
C LYS A 572 18.76 10.15 24.51
N VAL A 573 18.99 9.90 25.80
CA VAL A 573 20.05 10.57 26.57
C VAL A 573 21.40 10.43 25.84
N GLY A 574 21.95 11.55 25.37
CA GLY A 574 23.24 11.60 24.66
C GLY A 574 23.19 11.80 23.14
N GLN A 575 22.01 11.90 22.52
CA GLN A 575 21.89 12.30 21.11
C GLN A 575 21.69 13.82 20.96
N ILE A 576 22.39 14.42 19.98
CA ILE A 576 22.14 15.77 19.47
C ILE A 576 21.28 15.62 18.23
N GLY A 577 20.10 16.25 18.22
CA GLY A 577 19.12 16.14 17.14
C GLY A 577 17.93 15.27 17.52
N ALA A 578 16.82 15.53 16.85
CA ALA A 578 15.55 14.89 17.11
C ALA A 578 15.36 13.73 16.13
N ASN A 579 15.17 12.50 16.62
CA ASN A 579 14.75 11.43 15.73
C ASN A 579 13.34 11.76 15.24
N ILE A 580 13.20 12.06 13.95
CA ILE A 580 11.90 12.29 13.30
C ILE A 580 11.03 11.02 13.25
N GLY A 581 11.57 9.87 13.66
CA GLY A 581 10.87 8.61 13.71
C GLY A 581 11.78 7.41 13.82
N SER A 582 11.20 6.22 13.76
CA SER A 582 11.89 4.94 13.62
C SER A 582 11.46 4.24 12.33
N ARG A 583 12.36 3.45 11.77
CA ARG A 583 12.09 2.63 10.58
C ARG A 583 12.93 1.37 10.59
N ASN A 584 12.52 0.37 9.82
CA ASN A 584 13.30 -0.83 9.56
C ASN A 584 13.63 -0.99 8.07
N LEU A 585 14.66 -1.79 7.79
CA LEU A 585 15.02 -2.19 6.43
C LEU A 585 15.44 -3.67 6.46
N ASN A 586 14.70 -4.51 5.73
CA ASN A 586 14.85 -5.96 5.78
C ASN A 586 15.71 -6.47 4.62
N PHE A 587 16.98 -6.75 4.87
CA PHE A 587 17.89 -7.27 3.86
C PHE A 587 17.84 -8.79 3.75
N SER A 588 17.70 -9.33 2.54
CA SER A 588 17.86 -10.75 2.26
C SER A 588 19.34 -11.07 2.03
N GLN A 589 19.96 -11.74 3.01
CA GLN A 589 21.37 -12.16 2.93
C GLN A 589 21.54 -13.59 2.39
N ALA A 590 20.44 -14.32 2.17
CA ALA A 590 20.47 -15.75 1.82
C ALA A 590 21.21 -16.07 0.51
N ASN A 591 21.46 -15.05 -0.32
CA ASN A 591 21.98 -15.19 -1.67
C ASN A 591 23.34 -14.52 -1.85
N VAL A 592 23.93 -14.02 -0.76
CA VAL A 592 25.26 -13.44 -0.75
C VAL A 592 26.28 -14.57 -0.77
N LEU A 593 27.28 -14.50 -1.66
CA LEU A 593 28.35 -15.49 -1.67
C LEU A 593 29.19 -15.38 -0.38
N PRO A 594 29.71 -16.51 0.16
CA PRO A 594 30.49 -16.49 1.38
C PRO A 594 31.66 -15.51 1.33
N GLY A 595 31.75 -14.62 2.32
CA GLY A 595 32.84 -13.65 2.46
C GLY A 595 32.66 -12.35 1.64
N LEU A 596 31.56 -12.19 0.90
CA LEU A 596 31.22 -10.94 0.22
C LEU A 596 30.25 -10.11 1.05
N ALA A 597 30.29 -8.78 0.90
CA ALA A 597 29.37 -7.88 1.61
C ALA A 597 27.97 -7.80 0.96
N GLY A 598 27.86 -8.25 -0.30
CA GLY A 598 26.69 -8.24 -1.17
C GLY A 598 27.06 -8.83 -2.55
N PRO A 599 26.30 -8.55 -3.62
CA PRO A 599 25.08 -7.77 -3.65
C PRO A 599 23.89 -8.55 -3.06
N GLY A 600 22.74 -7.90 -2.88
CA GLY A 600 21.54 -8.57 -2.35
C GLY A 600 20.23 -7.82 -2.55
N VAL A 601 19.17 -8.33 -1.90
CA VAL A 601 17.79 -7.84 -2.08
C VAL A 601 17.31 -7.14 -0.83
N ILE A 602 16.68 -5.98 -1.00
CA ILE A 602 15.89 -5.33 0.03
C ILE A 602 14.45 -5.86 -0.06
N ASN A 603 13.99 -6.52 1.00
CA ASN A 603 12.67 -7.11 1.06
C ASN A 603 11.57 -6.06 1.25
N PRO A 604 10.36 -6.28 0.70
CA PRO A 604 9.26 -5.31 0.67
C PRO A 604 8.87 -4.76 2.04
N SER A 605 8.74 -5.59 3.06
CA SER A 605 8.16 -5.22 4.37
C SER A 605 9.00 -4.18 5.14
N THR A 606 8.43 -3.00 5.32
CA THR A 606 8.95 -1.85 6.06
C THR A 606 7.82 -1.18 6.81
N THR A 607 8.08 -0.76 8.05
CA THR A 607 7.26 0.20 8.79
C THR A 607 8.07 1.47 9.00
N ILE A 608 7.46 2.61 8.67
CA ILE A 608 7.98 3.94 8.99
C ILE A 608 7.07 4.55 10.05
N THR A 609 7.63 4.79 11.23
CA THR A 609 6.91 5.34 12.37
C THR A 609 7.41 6.74 12.65
N TYR A 610 6.59 7.75 12.40
CA TYR A 610 6.91 9.12 12.78
C TYR A 610 6.78 9.31 14.28
N ASP A 611 7.68 10.09 14.85
CA ASP A 611 7.55 10.49 16.25
C ASP A 611 6.38 11.47 16.41
N LYS A 612 5.45 11.19 17.32
CA LYS A 612 4.31 12.05 17.63
C LYS A 612 4.39 12.68 19.01
N VAL A 613 5.52 12.52 19.72
CA VAL A 613 5.78 13.35 20.90
C VAL A 613 5.64 14.81 20.44
N GLY A 614 4.78 15.57 21.12
CA GLY A 614 4.57 16.99 20.82
C GLY A 614 5.83 17.82 21.08
N ASP A 615 5.68 19.13 21.31
CA ASP A 615 6.84 20.01 21.54
C ASP A 615 7.75 19.48 22.65
N ILE A 616 8.89 18.90 22.28
CA ILE A 616 9.95 18.56 23.21
C ILE A 616 10.77 19.82 23.40
N PHE A 617 10.86 20.28 24.65
CA PHE A 617 11.69 21.42 25.02
C PHE A 617 13.00 20.93 25.63
N LEU A 618 14.12 21.26 24.98
CA LEU A 618 15.44 20.97 25.53
C LEU A 618 15.76 21.94 26.68
N ASN A 619 15.96 21.38 27.87
CA ASN A 619 16.36 22.13 29.06
C ASN A 619 17.90 22.18 29.19
N GLY A 620 18.51 23.28 28.76
CA GLY A 620 19.93 23.60 29.05
C GLY A 620 20.98 23.05 28.07
N SER A 621 22.14 23.75 28.06
CA SER A 621 23.40 23.48 27.33
C SER A 621 23.28 22.86 25.93
N LEU A 622 23.30 23.70 24.90
CA LEU A 622 23.71 23.28 23.55
C LEU A 622 25.15 22.76 23.61
N ALA A 623 25.32 21.44 23.56
CA ALA A 623 26.62 20.77 23.64
C ALA A 623 27.61 21.18 22.53
N LEU A 624 27.13 21.83 21.47
CA LEU A 624 27.94 22.37 20.37
C LEU A 624 28.90 23.51 20.80
N PHE A 625 28.71 24.13 21.97
CA PHE A 625 29.54 25.27 22.42
C PHE A 625 30.24 25.09 23.77
N ALA A 626 30.24 23.90 24.37
CA ALA A 626 30.82 23.67 25.70
C ALA A 626 30.38 24.71 26.76
N LEU A 627 29.15 25.21 26.67
CA LEU A 627 28.60 26.15 27.65
C LEU A 627 28.13 25.36 28.86
N THR A 628 29.00 25.25 29.86
CA THR A 628 28.79 24.59 31.16
C THR A 628 27.89 25.38 32.13
N THR A 629 27.17 26.38 31.64
CA THR A 629 26.28 27.20 32.45
C THR A 629 24.84 26.97 32.05
N ASN A 630 24.00 26.65 33.04
CA ASN A 630 22.54 26.67 32.92
C ASN A 630 22.09 28.11 32.61
N SER A 631 22.18 28.52 31.35
CA SER A 631 21.69 29.79 30.87
C SER A 631 20.16 29.77 30.87
N PHE A 632 19.62 30.22 31.99
CA PHE A 632 18.24 30.64 32.27
C PHE A 632 17.11 29.72 31.80
N LEU A 633 16.54 29.01 32.79
CA LEU A 633 15.25 28.34 32.75
C LEU A 633 14.11 29.37 32.58
N ASN A 634 13.75 29.73 31.35
CA ASN A 634 12.48 30.43 31.10
C ASN A 634 11.82 29.91 29.81
N GLU A 635 10.50 30.03 29.71
CA GLU A 635 9.73 29.67 28.49
C GLU A 635 10.20 30.45 27.25
N LEU A 636 10.89 31.59 27.43
CA LEU A 636 11.39 32.44 26.34
C LEU A 636 12.64 31.89 25.65
N THR A 637 13.37 30.94 26.25
CA THR A 637 14.57 30.30 25.66
C THR A 637 14.33 28.84 25.27
N GLN A 638 13.09 28.35 25.42
CA GLN A 638 12.69 27.03 24.98
C GLN A 638 12.52 27.01 23.46
N THR A 639 13.24 26.11 22.79
CA THR A 639 13.07 25.85 21.35
C THR A 639 12.29 24.56 21.16
N PRO A 640 11.18 24.55 20.41
CA PRO A 640 10.50 23.31 20.04
C PRO A 640 11.45 22.45 19.21
N LEU A 641 11.64 21.20 19.60
CA LEU A 641 12.60 20.29 18.97
C LEU A 641 12.03 19.64 17.69
N ILE A 642 10.76 19.23 17.70
CA ILE A 642 10.01 18.76 16.52
C ILE A 642 8.57 19.28 16.63
N ALA A 643 8.10 19.96 15.59
CA ALA A 643 6.69 20.21 15.34
C ALA A 643 6.39 19.88 13.87
N TRP A 644 5.42 19.01 13.62
CA TRP A 644 5.13 18.56 12.26
C TRP A 644 4.25 19.55 11.49
N ALA A 645 4.60 19.77 10.24
CA ALA A 645 3.78 20.51 9.31
C ALA A 645 3.87 19.94 7.89
N SER A 646 3.06 20.50 6.99
CA SER A 646 3.19 20.30 5.55
C SER A 646 3.07 21.64 4.86
N PHE A 647 4.02 21.91 3.98
CA PHE A 647 4.09 23.12 3.19
C PHE A 647 4.78 22.85 1.85
N ASP A 648 4.61 23.79 0.92
CA ASP A 648 5.21 23.74 -0.41
C ASP A 648 5.94 25.06 -0.72
N ASP A 649 6.40 25.20 -1.97
CA ASP A 649 7.09 26.38 -2.47
C ASP A 649 6.15 27.55 -2.78
N SER A 650 4.87 27.43 -2.41
CA SER A 650 3.94 28.53 -2.51
C SER A 650 3.98 29.41 -1.27
N THR A 651 3.29 30.54 -1.34
CA THR A 651 3.12 31.45 -0.20
C THR A 651 1.94 31.04 0.69
N ASN A 652 1.55 29.76 0.67
CA ASN A 652 0.45 29.28 1.51
C ASN A 652 0.92 29.12 2.96
N ASP A 653 -0.04 29.23 3.87
CA ASP A 653 0.21 29.03 5.29
C ASP A 653 0.42 27.53 5.57
N PRO A 654 1.48 27.14 6.31
CA PRO A 654 1.75 25.74 6.62
C PRO A 654 0.57 25.05 7.33
N VAL A 655 0.29 23.80 6.95
CA VAL A 655 -0.65 22.93 7.67
C VAL A 655 0.06 22.28 8.84
N VAL A 656 -0.44 22.49 10.07
CA VAL A 656 0.24 22.04 11.30
C VAL A 656 -0.48 20.84 11.92
N TYR A 657 0.26 19.85 12.38
CA TYR A 657 -0.28 18.63 13.00
C TYR A 657 -0.12 18.67 14.54
N PRO A 658 -1.06 18.06 15.30
CA PRO A 658 -2.13 17.16 14.85
C PRO A 658 -3.43 17.84 14.40
N ASN A 659 -3.54 19.17 14.49
CA ASN A 659 -4.78 19.85 14.14
C ASN A 659 -5.14 19.65 12.66
N GLY A 660 -4.15 19.47 11.80
CA GLY A 660 -4.32 19.23 10.38
C GLY A 660 -4.96 20.41 9.67
N THR A 661 -4.83 21.63 10.19
CA THR A 661 -5.32 22.86 9.55
C THR A 661 -4.18 23.86 9.36
N SER A 662 -4.34 24.76 8.40
CA SER A 662 -3.35 25.81 8.16
C SER A 662 -3.21 26.74 9.36
N ILE A 663 -2.02 27.28 9.58
CA ILE A 663 -1.80 28.16 10.72
C ILE A 663 -2.69 29.41 10.71
N ALA A 664 -2.99 29.99 9.54
CA ALA A 664 -3.96 31.08 9.49
C ALA A 664 -5.37 30.64 9.92
N ASN A 665 -5.79 29.41 9.62
CA ASN A 665 -7.07 28.90 10.10
C ASN A 665 -7.07 28.70 11.62
N LEU A 666 -5.96 28.22 12.18
CA LEU A 666 -5.77 28.13 13.64
C LEU A 666 -5.80 29.51 14.31
N GLN A 667 -5.07 30.49 13.75
CA GLN A 667 -5.10 31.87 14.24
C GLN A 667 -6.52 32.43 14.21
N ASN A 668 -7.26 32.19 13.13
CA ASN A 668 -8.67 32.59 13.03
C ASN A 668 -9.57 31.90 14.06
N GLN A 669 -9.30 30.63 14.41
CA GLN A 669 -10.04 29.91 15.45
C GLN A 669 -9.82 30.53 16.83
N VAL A 670 -8.62 31.00 17.15
CA VAL A 670 -8.34 31.65 18.45
C VAL A 670 -8.97 33.05 18.54
N LEU A 671 -9.23 33.70 17.40
CA LEU A 671 -9.77 35.05 17.35
C LEU A 671 -11.31 35.12 17.39
N ILE A 672 -12.02 33.99 17.33
CA ILE A 672 -13.48 33.99 17.39
C ILE A 672 -14.00 34.18 18.82
N GLN A 673 -14.93 35.10 18.97
CA GLN A 673 -15.56 35.46 20.23
C GLN A 673 -17.02 35.02 20.21
N ILE A 674 -17.42 34.25 21.22
CA ILE A 674 -18.80 33.81 21.44
C ILE A 674 -19.53 34.74 22.41
N SER A 675 -20.81 35.00 22.16
CA SER A 675 -21.69 35.75 23.05
C SER A 675 -23.00 34.97 23.28
N PRO A 676 -23.49 34.86 24.52
CA PRO A 676 -22.94 35.44 25.75
C PRO A 676 -21.72 34.66 26.28
N PRO A 677 -20.81 35.28 27.07
CA PRO A 677 -19.62 34.59 27.62
C PRO A 677 -19.94 33.64 28.78
N GLY A 678 -21.16 33.65 29.30
CA GLY A 678 -21.66 32.74 30.32
C GLY A 678 -23.15 32.51 30.15
N LEU A 679 -23.68 31.46 30.78
CA LEU A 679 -25.10 31.16 30.76
C LEU A 679 -25.79 31.67 32.04
N PRO A 680 -26.97 32.31 31.92
CA PRO A 680 -27.82 32.54 33.08
C PRO A 680 -28.28 31.24 33.72
N ASP A 681 -28.44 31.24 35.04
CA ASP A 681 -29.06 30.13 35.78
C ASP A 681 -30.48 29.87 35.27
N ALA A 682 -30.89 28.60 35.27
CA ALA A 682 -32.24 28.18 34.91
C ALA A 682 -32.99 27.63 36.15
N ALA A 683 -34.31 27.61 36.08
CA ALA A 683 -35.15 26.99 37.12
C ALA A 683 -35.77 25.71 36.58
N ALA A 684 -35.77 24.64 37.38
CA ALA A 684 -36.39 23.38 36.98
C ALA A 684 -37.90 23.58 36.68
N GLY A 685 -38.36 23.08 35.54
CA GLY A 685 -39.76 23.22 35.10
C GLY A 685 -40.13 24.58 34.48
N ALA A 686 -39.22 25.55 34.42
CA ALA A 686 -39.43 26.82 33.72
C ALA A 686 -38.85 26.79 32.30
N PHE A 687 -39.47 27.53 31.37
CA PHE A 687 -38.91 27.65 30.01
C PHE A 687 -37.62 28.48 30.04
N TYR A 688 -36.56 27.95 29.42
CA TYR A 688 -35.25 28.57 29.26
C TYR A 688 -34.96 28.79 27.77
N THR A 689 -34.36 29.93 27.44
CA THR A 689 -33.88 30.22 26.08
C THR A 689 -32.66 31.11 26.14
N GLN A 690 -31.64 30.74 25.36
CA GLN A 690 -30.45 31.54 25.15
C GLN A 690 -29.99 31.41 23.69
N THR A 691 -29.78 32.53 23.03
CA THR A 691 -29.22 32.57 21.69
C THR A 691 -27.75 32.89 21.75
N PHE A 692 -26.96 32.11 21.03
CA PHE A 692 -25.54 32.30 20.84
C PHE A 692 -25.27 33.03 19.53
N SER A 693 -24.26 33.88 19.55
CA SER A 693 -23.71 34.54 18.38
C SER A 693 -22.20 34.48 18.43
N ALA A 694 -21.55 34.47 17.27
CA ALA A 694 -20.10 34.49 17.18
C ALA A 694 -19.66 35.64 16.27
N THR A 695 -18.60 36.34 16.67
CA THR A 695 -17.97 37.43 15.91
C THR A 695 -16.46 37.36 16.04
N GLY A 696 -15.72 37.91 15.08
CA GLY A 696 -14.25 37.79 15.07
C GLY A 696 -13.77 36.48 14.44
N GLY A 697 -12.47 36.43 14.10
CA GLY A 697 -11.91 35.44 13.18
C GLY A 697 -12.41 35.60 11.75
N ALA A 698 -11.63 35.21 10.74
CA ALA A 698 -12.08 35.16 9.35
C ALA A 698 -13.01 33.96 9.08
N PHE A 699 -14.04 33.77 9.93
CA PHE A 699 -15.03 32.68 9.87
C PHE A 699 -16.14 32.98 8.87
N SER A 700 -16.50 31.99 8.04
CA SER A 700 -17.40 32.18 6.89
C SER A 700 -18.81 31.67 7.20
N GLN A 701 -19.81 32.55 7.15
CA GLN A 701 -21.23 32.16 7.29
C GLN A 701 -21.71 31.25 6.13
N PRO A 702 -22.75 30.41 6.33
CA PRO A 702 -23.55 30.27 7.55
C PRO A 702 -22.84 29.51 8.66
N PHE A 703 -23.24 29.80 9.89
CA PHE A 703 -22.81 29.09 11.09
C PHE A 703 -23.82 28.01 11.46
N THR A 704 -23.30 26.85 11.83
CA THR A 704 -24.05 25.72 12.39
C THR A 704 -23.60 25.51 13.83
N TRP A 705 -24.55 25.42 14.75
CA TRP A 705 -24.28 25.25 16.17
C TRP A 705 -24.70 23.88 16.67
N SER A 706 -23.93 23.33 17.61
CA SER A 706 -24.24 22.09 18.31
C SER A 706 -23.85 22.20 19.79
N ALA A 707 -24.36 21.30 20.61
CA ALA A 707 -24.03 21.23 22.03
C ALA A 707 -23.99 19.79 22.53
N SER A 708 -23.12 19.51 23.50
CA SER A 708 -23.06 18.25 24.23
C SER A 708 -23.06 18.49 25.75
N GLY A 709 -23.42 17.48 26.53
CA GLY A 709 -23.53 17.59 28.00
C GLY A 709 -24.80 18.30 28.50
N LEU A 710 -25.78 18.57 27.62
CA LEU A 710 -26.99 19.32 27.99
C LEU A 710 -27.83 18.61 29.08
N PRO A 711 -28.35 19.36 30.08
CA PRO A 711 -29.34 18.86 31.03
C PRO A 711 -30.60 18.33 30.34
N SER A 712 -31.26 17.34 30.95
CA SER A 712 -32.53 16.81 30.44
C SER A 712 -33.57 17.91 30.27
N GLY A 713 -34.14 18.01 29.06
CA GLY A 713 -35.16 19.00 28.71
C GLY A 713 -34.63 20.24 27.98
N LEU A 714 -33.31 20.37 27.78
CA LEU A 714 -32.70 21.41 26.94
C LEU A 714 -32.18 20.84 25.61
N THR A 715 -32.27 21.63 24.54
CA THR A 715 -31.78 21.29 23.20
C THR A 715 -31.12 22.49 22.52
N MET A 716 -30.08 22.24 21.72
CA MET A 716 -29.45 23.25 20.88
C MET A 716 -30.01 23.15 19.45
N SER A 717 -30.49 24.28 18.92
CA SER A 717 -30.82 24.37 17.49
C SER A 717 -29.57 24.66 16.66
N SER A 718 -29.56 24.21 15.40
CA SER A 718 -28.46 24.50 14.46
C SER A 718 -28.25 26.00 14.21
N GLY A 719 -29.25 26.84 14.46
CA GLY A 719 -29.17 28.30 14.42
C GLY A 719 -28.59 28.95 15.69
N GLY A 720 -28.13 28.17 16.67
CA GLY A 720 -27.46 28.67 17.87
C GLY A 720 -28.40 29.08 19.01
N THR A 721 -29.65 28.62 19.02
CA THR A 721 -30.55 28.85 20.16
C THR A 721 -30.64 27.58 21.02
N LEU A 722 -30.15 27.67 22.25
CA LEU A 722 -30.34 26.70 23.32
C LEU A 722 -31.68 26.97 23.99
N SER A 723 -32.60 26.02 23.98
CA SER A 723 -33.93 26.22 24.56
C SER A 723 -34.57 24.94 25.07
N GLY A 724 -35.56 25.09 25.95
CA GLY A 724 -36.37 23.99 26.47
C GLY A 724 -36.80 24.22 27.91
N THR A 725 -37.19 23.15 28.60
CA THR A 725 -37.63 23.19 30.00
C THR A 725 -36.83 22.16 30.78
N PRO A 726 -35.77 22.56 31.51
CA PRO A 726 -34.92 21.63 32.23
C PRO A 726 -35.71 20.93 33.34
N THR A 727 -35.50 19.63 33.50
CA THR A 727 -36.25 18.81 34.48
C THR A 727 -35.42 18.39 35.68
N GLN A 728 -34.11 18.66 35.67
CA GLN A 728 -33.16 18.21 36.70
C GLN A 728 -32.40 19.40 37.27
N THR A 729 -32.46 19.56 38.59
CA THR A 729 -31.67 20.54 39.34
C THR A 729 -30.22 20.07 39.48
N GLY A 730 -29.25 20.97 39.38
CA GLY A 730 -27.82 20.67 39.47
C GLY A 730 -26.96 21.66 38.68
N THR A 731 -25.65 21.47 38.74
CA THR A 731 -24.67 22.20 37.92
C THR A 731 -24.20 21.28 36.80
N PHE A 732 -24.23 21.77 35.57
CA PHE A 732 -23.89 20.98 34.38
C PHE A 732 -22.83 21.68 33.55
N ASP A 733 -21.76 20.95 33.24
CA ASP A 733 -20.76 21.35 32.26
C ASP A 733 -21.26 21.00 30.86
N ILE A 734 -21.41 22.01 30.01
CA ILE A 734 -21.86 21.84 28.63
C ILE A 734 -20.80 22.34 27.66
N VAL A 735 -20.67 21.67 26.52
CA VAL A 735 -19.77 22.10 25.44
C VAL A 735 -20.61 22.64 24.31
N ILE A 736 -20.39 23.90 23.93
CA ILE A 736 -21.04 24.55 22.79
C ILE A 736 -20.04 24.57 21.65
N GLN A 737 -20.42 24.03 20.49
CA GLN A 737 -19.58 23.99 19.30
C GLN A 737 -20.21 24.81 18.17
N LEU A 738 -19.39 25.63 17.52
CA LEU A 738 -19.71 26.35 16.30
C LEU A 738 -18.95 25.71 15.13
N THR A 739 -19.60 25.52 14.00
CA THR A 739 -18.98 25.11 12.74
C THR A 739 -19.35 26.10 11.63
N ASP A 740 -18.37 26.54 10.86
CA ASP A 740 -18.58 27.48 9.74
C ASP A 740 -18.82 26.77 8.39
N SER A 741 -19.08 27.54 7.33
CA SER A 741 -19.33 27.00 5.99
C SER A 741 -18.13 26.29 5.35
N LEU A 742 -16.92 26.49 5.87
CA LEU A 742 -15.69 25.81 5.44
C LEU A 742 -15.37 24.59 6.32
N GLY A 743 -16.27 24.22 7.24
CA GLY A 743 -16.12 23.07 8.14
C GLY A 743 -15.16 23.32 9.31
N ARG A 744 -14.74 24.57 9.56
CA ARG A 744 -13.90 24.92 10.71
C ARG A 744 -14.76 24.98 11.96
N SER A 745 -14.30 24.37 13.04
CA SER A 745 -15.07 24.30 14.29
C SER A 745 -14.31 24.87 15.48
N VAL A 746 -15.03 25.50 16.41
CA VAL A 746 -14.52 25.98 17.70
C VAL A 746 -15.49 25.59 18.81
N SER A 747 -14.96 25.16 19.95
CA SER A 747 -15.74 24.71 21.10
C SER A 747 -15.47 25.57 22.33
N TRP A 748 -16.52 25.88 23.08
CA TRP A 748 -16.46 26.60 24.35
C TRP A 748 -17.15 25.80 25.45
N ASN A 749 -16.53 25.79 26.62
CA ASN A 749 -17.11 25.17 27.82
C ASN A 749 -17.96 26.20 28.57
N TYR A 750 -19.19 25.82 28.90
CA TYR A 750 -20.11 26.61 29.70
C TYR A 750 -20.57 25.82 30.91
N ILE A 751 -20.95 26.55 31.96
CA ILE A 751 -21.63 25.99 33.12
C ILE A 751 -23.05 26.55 33.13
N ILE A 752 -24.04 25.68 33.34
CA ILE A 752 -25.42 26.09 33.64
C ILE A 752 -25.83 25.52 35.00
N ASN A 753 -26.31 26.39 35.90
CA ASN A 753 -26.91 25.95 37.15
C ASN A 753 -28.43 25.90 37.00
N ILE A 754 -29.03 24.82 37.51
CA ILE A 754 -30.47 24.61 37.54
C ILE A 754 -30.91 24.45 38.99
N TYR A 755 -31.77 25.34 39.47
CA TYR A 755 -32.28 25.33 40.85
C TYR A 755 -33.75 24.98 40.98
#